data_AF-A0AAD8YIF2-F1
#
_entry.id   AF-A0AAD8YIF2-F1
#
_cell.length_a   1.000
_cell.length_b   1.000
_cell.length_c   1.000
_cell.angle_alpha   90.00
_cell.angle_beta   90.00
_cell.angle_gamma   90.00
#
_symmetry.space_group_name_H-M   'P 1'
#
loop_
_entity.id
_entity.type
_entity.pdbx_description
1 polymer ?
#
loop_
_entity_poly.entity_id
_entity_poly.type
_entity_poly.pdbx_seq_one_letter_code
_entity_poly.pdbx_strand_id
1 'polypeptide(L)'
;MKLVIAAYLLATSVGIAKAQTCVQGLWNIEVTGKCDYATILAAYEQQVFVATGATSCAEGTVTAEQELSSLLTNLNQDVATICKNLYDNMDTTEFYEGAGKGTDYEFEKAFYNGHSKWVEEVETTYESVDGSATSRLREDAASVNAFYQGDGSYSQVNMPPLENFEQCDANAVMCCWPKDRQAADNNGNCNRNTYSENCVDKDPADNTNLCFVDMEKGSFASGFDSDGLVEFPGDGDDGEGAIHCHGYAWANDEYDPITRYRANNLFYVSMYDHMHQRGYVENIPGAPMCGCVEKMPMATRSDCTQVDLTEDFTVVFDGSSIEAKMTKVEVDFNACQGKNGRNNDLYAYHWRLYEEGKVDRFQFGTVGRTLTDDHRCEYAREAELAKKGFQYGYSFDQGNWTQVAGNAGMSTGKPALGENAFKSAYELSSNNIIHRTCGDCESPEHKHVYHRRFTAVPDELNLLDHLMNGWDNAGGRSVWNVDFQLYSTYEDAVNDENRWPCPNNSFNYGATFDGECSPSGARRRNQWLRFSNPHGSPVRNVGIYIDTPTGEGVRAFDTRSGIYLDESIGNPLLDGATTLNDDDTYHMTCGGADIWGWKDEGHFKSRPETGDIEVVVRVDEIAPITDGWAKAGVMLRSNYDDDAVTVFGLLSGTNGVAMHTRVSKGNYMTMPGGNYDLNQKNSWLKLTKIGSLMSFYYSDDGVTWTKRAEENVFFPEDEFRVGLACTSHKTSMLTEATFSNYEVTRYAAPTGSPTVSSAPTAWDADKDIGEPLRSGEYWADVGSGVTKLRGGGSGIWGSNDSFFFHSNQRVNDEFTMTAYVHGFGSWEAFAKGGIMIRTDDSSDASNVFIGAMGGYKGIGFQSRQSAGAATVHHGTHWVSSNKAWIKLIKTGDVIEALYRTDSEEEWNSLGTKSVDFAGSTTLQVGYAVTVGNEDNSWNYADLYMKNFSVE
;
A
#
# COMPACT_ATOMS: atom_id res chain seq x y z
N MET A 1 11.37 15.09 -6.06
CA MET A 1 11.95 15.39 -7.38
C MET A 1 11.58 16.81 -7.79
N LYS A 2 12.57 17.54 -8.32
CA LYS A 2 12.53 18.78 -9.13
C LYS A 2 12.45 20.19 -8.48
N LEU A 3 13.58 20.88 -8.74
CA LEU A 3 13.82 22.29 -9.07
C LEU A 3 14.02 23.36 -7.97
N VAL A 4 15.32 23.66 -7.75
CA VAL A 4 16.01 24.93 -8.10
C VAL A 4 15.11 26.18 -8.15
N ILE A 5 15.41 27.20 -7.33
CA ILE A 5 15.89 28.54 -7.74
C ILE A 5 15.94 29.49 -6.53
N ALA A 6 17.00 30.33 -6.53
CA ALA A 6 17.18 31.60 -5.84
C ALA A 6 17.79 31.60 -4.42
N ALA A 7 19.10 31.88 -4.36
CA ALA A 7 19.59 32.96 -3.51
C ALA A 7 20.94 33.50 -4.03
N TYR A 8 20.84 34.52 -4.90
CA TYR A 8 21.88 35.54 -5.03
C TYR A 8 21.52 36.71 -4.09
N LEU A 9 22.56 37.34 -3.53
CA LEU A 9 22.61 38.59 -2.72
C LEU A 9 22.21 38.46 -1.23
N LEU A 10 23.08 38.71 -0.24
CA LEU A 10 23.85 39.94 0.02
C LEU A 10 24.99 39.61 1.03
N ALA A 11 26.25 39.75 0.65
CA ALA A 11 27.08 40.93 0.95
C ALA A 11 27.43 41.13 2.44
N THR A 12 28.47 40.43 2.90
CA THR A 12 29.42 41.01 3.87
C THR A 12 30.73 41.29 3.15
N SER A 13 31.05 42.57 3.14
CA SER A 13 32.25 43.19 2.57
C SER A 13 33.53 42.58 3.13
N VAL A 14 34.07 41.60 2.41
CA VAL A 14 35.50 41.36 2.34
C VAL A 14 35.87 41.67 0.90
N GLY A 15 36.80 42.59 0.68
CA GLY A 15 37.19 43.01 -0.66
C GLY A 15 37.68 41.80 -1.47
N ILE A 16 36.80 41.25 -2.31
CA ILE A 16 37.17 40.24 -3.30
C ILE A 16 37.96 40.98 -4.37
N ALA A 17 39.28 40.80 -4.33
CA ALA A 17 40.09 41.03 -5.51
C ALA A 17 39.47 40.21 -6.66
N LYS A 18 39.15 40.86 -7.79
CA LYS A 18 38.74 40.19 -9.03
C LYS A 18 39.64 38.97 -9.26
N ALA A 19 39.10 37.75 -9.13
CA ALA A 19 39.81 36.55 -9.51
C ALA A 19 40.02 36.63 -11.03
N GLN A 20 41.27 36.82 -11.42
CA GLN A 20 41.70 36.90 -12.81
C GLN A 20 41.67 35.48 -13.37
N THR A 21 40.86 35.21 -14.39
CA THR A 21 40.88 33.95 -15.15
C THR A 21 42.28 33.72 -15.70
N CYS A 22 42.92 32.59 -15.35
CA CYS A 22 44.29 32.29 -15.77
C CYS A 22 44.34 31.83 -17.22
N VAL A 23 43.35 31.03 -17.63
CA VAL A 23 43.16 30.60 -19.01
C VAL A 23 42.59 31.79 -19.79
N GLN A 24 43.36 32.26 -20.78
CA GLN A 24 42.94 33.33 -21.69
C GLN A 24 42.71 32.76 -23.09
N GLY A 25 41.54 33.05 -23.66
CA GLY A 25 41.18 32.67 -25.02
C GLY A 25 39.90 31.85 -25.10
N LEU A 26 39.51 31.55 -26.34
CA LEU A 26 38.38 30.67 -26.66
C LEU A 26 38.85 29.22 -26.58
N TRP A 27 37.96 28.32 -26.19
CA TRP A 27 38.28 26.90 -26.15
C TRP A 27 37.08 26.05 -26.57
N ASN A 28 37.39 24.85 -27.05
CA ASN A 28 36.43 23.83 -27.44
C ASN A 28 36.99 22.50 -26.92
N ILE A 29 36.17 21.77 -26.15
CA ILE A 29 36.53 20.47 -25.59
C ILE A 29 35.57 19.39 -26.07
N GLU A 30 36.10 18.20 -26.27
CA GLU A 30 35.31 17.00 -26.55
C GLU A 30 35.06 16.25 -25.24
N VAL A 31 33.81 15.86 -25.00
CA VAL A 31 33.37 15.23 -23.76
C VAL A 31 32.65 13.93 -24.10
N THR A 32 33.10 12.83 -23.51
CA THR A 32 32.48 11.50 -23.63
C THR A 32 31.79 11.14 -22.33
N GLY A 33 30.52 10.71 -22.42
CA GLY A 33 29.73 10.27 -21.28
C GLY A 33 28.60 11.23 -20.91
N LYS A 34 28.11 11.13 -19.68
CA LYS A 34 26.97 11.91 -19.20
C LYS A 34 27.31 13.40 -19.15
N CYS A 35 26.39 14.26 -19.57
CA CYS A 35 26.53 15.70 -19.35
C CYS A 35 26.27 16.01 -17.87
N ASP A 36 27.35 16.15 -17.11
CA ASP A 36 27.35 16.63 -15.74
C ASP A 36 28.62 17.43 -15.42
N TYR A 37 28.63 18.10 -14.27
CA TYR A 37 29.75 18.96 -13.87
C TYR A 37 31.06 18.18 -13.75
N ALA A 38 31.02 16.93 -13.26
CA ALA A 38 32.21 16.12 -13.05
C ALA A 38 32.88 15.75 -14.39
N THR A 39 32.07 15.35 -15.37
CA THR A 39 32.55 14.92 -16.69
C THR A 39 33.09 16.11 -17.48
N ILE A 40 32.40 17.26 -17.43
CA ILE A 40 32.88 18.50 -18.05
C ILE A 40 34.15 19.01 -17.37
N LEU A 41 34.23 18.97 -16.04
CA LEU A 41 35.43 19.37 -15.31
C LEU A 41 36.64 18.50 -15.68
N ALA A 42 36.46 17.19 -15.76
CA ALA A 42 37.53 16.27 -16.14
C ALA A 42 38.05 16.55 -17.57
N ALA A 43 37.14 16.78 -18.52
CA ALA A 43 37.50 17.15 -19.88
C ALA A 43 38.18 18.53 -19.96
N TYR A 44 37.67 19.53 -19.21
CA TYR A 44 38.26 20.85 -19.11
C TYR A 44 39.67 20.80 -18.51
N GLU A 45 39.87 20.04 -17.43
CA GLU A 45 41.17 19.89 -16.79
C GLU A 45 42.20 19.34 -17.78
N GLN A 46 41.84 18.28 -18.50
CA GLN A 46 42.73 17.58 -19.42
C GLN A 46 43.02 18.38 -20.70
N GLN A 47 42.02 19.04 -21.28
CA GLN A 47 42.11 19.61 -22.64
C GLN A 47 42.35 21.13 -22.65
N VAL A 48 42.09 21.82 -21.53
CA VAL A 48 42.23 23.28 -21.43
C VAL A 48 43.19 23.66 -20.32
N PHE A 49 42.95 23.20 -19.09
CA PHE A 49 43.69 23.65 -17.90
C PHE A 49 45.17 23.24 -17.93
N VAL A 50 45.46 21.98 -18.26
CA VAL A 50 46.84 21.44 -18.33
C VAL A 50 47.42 21.40 -19.74
N ALA A 51 46.73 21.99 -20.72
CA ALA A 51 47.10 21.91 -22.13
C ALA A 51 48.43 22.63 -22.42
N THR A 52 49.22 22.06 -23.34
CA THR A 52 50.55 22.57 -23.68
C THR A 52 50.44 23.93 -24.39
N GLY A 53 50.72 25.02 -23.69
CA GLY A 53 50.59 26.40 -24.19
C GLY A 53 49.58 27.27 -23.42
N ALA A 54 48.84 26.71 -22.47
CA ALA A 54 48.06 27.50 -21.51
C ALA A 54 49.01 28.39 -20.71
N THR A 55 48.67 29.68 -20.58
CA THR A 55 49.49 30.64 -19.82
C THR A 55 49.39 30.23 -18.35
N SER A 56 50.44 29.59 -17.83
CA SER A 56 50.47 29.01 -16.48
C SER A 56 49.87 29.96 -15.45
N CYS A 57 48.83 29.55 -14.72
CA CYS A 57 48.64 30.08 -13.36
C CYS A 57 49.98 29.86 -12.65
N ALA A 58 50.65 30.94 -12.24
CA ALA A 58 51.92 30.82 -11.54
C ALA A 58 51.73 29.94 -10.28
N GLU A 59 52.47 28.84 -10.21
CA GLU A 59 52.72 28.07 -8.98
C GLU A 59 51.49 27.64 -8.16
N GLY A 60 50.58 26.85 -8.75
CA GLY A 60 49.63 26.02 -7.97
C GLY A 60 48.64 26.77 -7.08
N THR A 61 48.30 28.02 -7.40
CA THR A 61 47.44 28.88 -6.58
C THR A 61 45.93 28.72 -6.82
N VAL A 62 45.51 28.10 -7.93
CA VAL A 62 44.09 27.89 -8.31
C VAL A 62 43.93 26.50 -8.95
N THR A 63 42.84 25.77 -8.63
CA THR A 63 42.51 24.47 -9.23
C THR A 63 41.62 24.61 -10.47
N ALA A 64 41.58 23.59 -11.35
CA ALA A 64 40.67 23.56 -12.51
C ALA A 64 39.20 23.75 -12.10
N GLU A 65 38.80 23.18 -10.96
CA GLU A 65 37.45 23.35 -10.39
C GLU A 65 37.16 24.79 -10.01
N GLN A 66 38.10 25.47 -9.32
CA GLN A 66 37.95 26.86 -8.91
C GLN A 66 37.87 27.80 -10.11
N GLU A 67 38.63 27.52 -11.16
CA GLU A 67 38.60 28.32 -12.38
C GLU A 67 37.31 28.12 -13.17
N LEU A 68 36.91 26.86 -13.44
CA LEU A 68 35.67 26.56 -14.16
C LEU A 68 34.45 27.10 -13.40
N SER A 69 34.41 26.95 -12.07
CA SER A 69 33.35 27.52 -11.23
C SER A 69 33.32 29.05 -11.28
N SER A 70 34.49 29.70 -11.28
CA SER A 70 34.59 31.16 -11.39
C SER A 70 34.14 31.65 -12.76
N LEU A 71 34.48 30.93 -13.83
CA LEU A 71 34.05 31.23 -15.19
C LEU A 71 32.52 31.14 -15.31
N LEU A 72 31.94 30.03 -14.88
CA LEU A 72 30.48 29.83 -14.85
C LEU A 72 29.78 30.93 -14.05
N THR A 73 30.31 31.29 -12.89
CA THR A 73 29.78 32.38 -12.04
C THR A 73 29.83 33.74 -12.75
N ASN A 74 30.94 34.05 -13.44
CA ASN A 74 31.09 35.30 -14.18
C ASN A 74 30.14 35.41 -15.37
N LEU A 75 29.85 34.26 -16.02
CA LEU A 75 28.90 34.16 -17.12
C LEU A 75 27.45 34.09 -16.64
N ASN A 76 27.22 33.94 -15.34
CA ASN A 76 25.91 33.65 -14.76
C ASN A 76 25.25 32.42 -15.42
N GLN A 77 26.05 31.38 -15.67
CA GLN A 77 25.62 30.09 -16.22
C GLN A 77 25.88 28.97 -15.21
N ASP A 78 25.09 27.90 -15.29
CA ASP A 78 25.31 26.67 -14.53
C ASP A 78 25.30 25.46 -15.49
N VAL A 79 26.01 24.40 -15.12
CA VAL A 79 26.15 23.20 -15.96
C VAL A 79 24.82 22.48 -16.18
N ALA A 80 23.90 22.50 -15.22
CA ALA A 80 22.61 21.84 -15.41
C ALA A 80 21.81 22.51 -16.53
N THR A 81 21.84 23.84 -16.62
CA THR A 81 21.23 24.60 -17.73
C THR A 81 21.94 24.33 -19.06
N ILE A 82 23.27 24.23 -19.07
CA ILE A 82 24.04 23.88 -20.29
C ILE A 82 23.64 22.49 -20.79
N CYS A 83 23.59 21.49 -19.90
CA CYS A 83 23.20 20.12 -20.25
C CYS A 83 21.73 20.03 -20.67
N LYS A 84 20.84 20.80 -20.03
CA LYS A 84 19.44 20.90 -20.44
C LYS A 84 19.32 21.41 -21.89
N ASN A 85 20.01 22.50 -22.21
CA ASN A 85 20.01 23.07 -23.55
C ASN A 85 20.65 22.13 -24.57
N LEU A 86 21.69 21.38 -24.19
CA LEU A 86 22.28 20.33 -25.05
C LEU A 86 21.20 19.33 -25.48
N TYR A 87 20.46 18.76 -24.51
CA TYR A 87 19.45 17.76 -24.77
C TYR A 87 18.21 18.32 -25.50
N ASP A 88 17.75 19.52 -25.14
CA ASP A 88 16.59 20.16 -25.77
C ASP A 88 16.83 20.52 -27.25
N ASN A 89 18.09 20.65 -27.69
CA ASN A 89 18.46 21.01 -29.07
C ASN A 89 19.11 19.85 -29.86
N MET A 90 18.98 18.61 -29.38
CA MET A 90 19.43 17.45 -30.14
C MET A 90 18.58 17.23 -31.39
N ASP A 91 19.21 16.77 -32.47
CA ASP A 91 18.48 16.30 -33.65
C ASP A 91 17.69 15.03 -33.26
N THR A 92 16.41 15.00 -33.60
CA THR A 92 15.49 13.88 -33.33
C THR A 92 14.97 13.29 -34.62
N THR A 93 14.71 11.98 -34.62
CA THR A 93 14.08 11.26 -35.72
C THR A 93 12.63 10.89 -35.37
N GLU A 94 11.72 11.03 -36.34
CA GLU A 94 10.32 10.65 -36.16
C GLU A 94 10.12 9.13 -36.18
N PHE A 95 9.21 8.62 -35.35
CA PHE A 95 9.04 7.17 -35.16
C PHE A 95 8.54 6.45 -36.42
N TYR A 96 7.69 7.09 -37.23
CA TYR A 96 7.14 6.50 -38.46
C TYR A 96 8.22 6.16 -39.50
N GLU A 97 9.42 6.74 -39.39
CA GLU A 97 10.54 6.44 -40.30
C GLU A 97 11.01 4.99 -40.16
N GLY A 98 10.81 4.37 -38.99
CA GLY A 98 11.08 2.95 -38.78
C GLY A 98 10.26 2.04 -39.68
N ALA A 99 8.97 2.36 -39.90
CA ALA A 99 8.13 1.60 -40.82
C ALA A 99 8.28 2.06 -42.27
N GLY A 100 8.42 3.37 -42.49
CA GLY A 100 8.51 3.99 -43.81
C GLY A 100 7.21 3.89 -44.61
N LYS A 101 6.05 3.93 -43.94
CA LYS A 101 4.72 3.71 -44.55
C LYS A 101 3.84 4.95 -44.66
N GLY A 102 4.33 6.10 -44.22
CA GLY A 102 3.59 7.36 -44.20
C GLY A 102 4.16 8.27 -43.12
N THR A 103 3.60 9.47 -42.98
CA THR A 103 3.97 10.42 -41.92
C THR A 103 2.78 10.74 -41.00
N ASP A 104 1.67 10.00 -41.14
CA ASP A 104 0.38 10.24 -40.48
C ASP A 104 0.10 9.27 -39.32
N TYR A 105 1.04 8.37 -39.02
CA TYR A 105 0.95 7.38 -37.93
C TYR A 105 -0.17 6.33 -38.07
N GLU A 106 -0.91 6.29 -39.19
CA GLU A 106 -2.02 5.36 -39.38
C GLU A 106 -1.53 3.90 -39.45
N PHE A 107 -0.36 3.68 -40.05
CA PHE A 107 0.23 2.34 -40.13
C PHE A 107 0.68 1.85 -38.74
N GLU A 108 1.37 2.70 -37.98
CA GLU A 108 1.85 2.40 -36.64
C GLU A 108 0.69 2.17 -35.67
N LYS A 109 -0.37 2.98 -35.76
CA LYS A 109 -1.60 2.80 -34.99
C LYS A 109 -2.20 1.42 -35.25
N ALA A 110 -2.36 1.07 -36.53
CA ALA A 110 -2.91 -0.21 -36.93
C ALA A 110 -2.01 -1.36 -36.42
N PHE A 111 -0.70 -1.26 -36.60
CA PHE A 111 0.29 -2.22 -36.10
C PHE A 111 0.18 -2.48 -34.59
N TYR A 112 0.18 -1.42 -33.76
CA TYR A 112 0.11 -1.57 -32.30
C TYR A 112 -1.25 -2.00 -31.77
N ASN A 113 -2.32 -1.78 -32.53
CA ASN A 113 -3.64 -2.33 -32.23
C ASN A 113 -3.79 -3.80 -32.64
N GLY A 114 -2.76 -4.40 -33.25
CA GLY A 114 -2.78 -5.79 -33.70
C GLY A 114 -3.41 -5.99 -35.08
N HIS A 115 -3.55 -4.91 -35.87
CA HIS A 115 -4.16 -4.94 -37.19
C HIS A 115 -3.25 -4.27 -38.22
N SER A 116 -2.49 -5.03 -39.00
CA SER A 116 -1.77 -4.46 -40.14
C SER A 116 -1.34 -5.54 -41.10
N LYS A 117 -0.93 -5.13 -42.29
CA LYS A 117 -0.28 -6.03 -43.23
C LYS A 117 0.88 -6.81 -42.58
N TRP A 118 1.69 -6.18 -41.73
CA TRP A 118 2.80 -6.87 -41.05
C TRP A 118 2.38 -7.82 -39.94
N VAL A 119 1.21 -7.61 -39.35
CA VAL A 119 0.68 -8.48 -38.29
C VAL A 119 -0.04 -9.70 -38.91
N GLU A 120 -0.75 -9.50 -40.01
CA GLU A 120 -1.62 -10.52 -40.62
C GLU A 120 -0.91 -11.41 -41.66
N GLU A 121 0.21 -10.94 -42.25
CA GLU A 121 0.96 -11.71 -43.25
C GLU A 121 1.72 -12.90 -42.64
N VAL A 122 1.68 -14.04 -43.32
CA VAL A 122 2.47 -15.24 -43.03
C VAL A 122 3.49 -15.45 -44.15
N GLU A 123 4.68 -15.97 -43.83
CA GLU A 123 5.71 -16.25 -44.85
C GLU A 123 5.22 -17.31 -45.86
N THR A 124 5.33 -17.02 -47.15
CA THR A 124 4.86 -17.91 -48.22
C THR A 124 5.99 -18.41 -49.11
N THR A 125 5.83 -19.61 -49.67
CA THR A 125 6.71 -20.12 -50.74
C THR A 125 6.11 -20.05 -52.14
N TYR A 126 4.86 -19.58 -52.29
CA TYR A 126 4.12 -19.65 -53.57
C TYR A 126 3.23 -18.43 -53.86
N GLU A 127 2.97 -18.25 -55.17
CA GLU A 127 1.93 -17.49 -55.88
C GLU A 127 2.33 -16.27 -56.73
N SER A 128 3.58 -16.21 -57.22
CA SER A 128 3.86 -15.51 -58.48
C SER A 128 3.96 -16.51 -59.64
N VAL A 129 3.67 -16.06 -60.87
CA VAL A 129 3.78 -16.87 -62.10
C VAL A 129 5.22 -17.35 -62.36
N ASP A 130 6.21 -16.72 -61.72
CA ASP A 130 7.65 -17.02 -61.86
C ASP A 130 8.25 -17.87 -60.72
N GLY A 131 7.45 -18.29 -59.73
CA GLY A 131 7.91 -19.14 -58.63
C GLY A 131 8.70 -18.43 -57.53
N SER A 132 8.62 -17.09 -57.47
CA SER A 132 9.06 -16.32 -56.31
C SER A 132 7.99 -16.34 -55.19
N ALA A 133 8.44 -16.09 -53.95
CA ALA A 133 7.56 -15.98 -52.79
C ALA A 133 6.72 -14.71 -52.90
N THR A 134 5.43 -14.78 -52.55
CA THR A 134 4.52 -13.62 -52.57
C THR A 134 4.67 -12.73 -51.35
N SER A 135 5.09 -13.29 -50.22
CA SER A 135 5.40 -12.56 -48.99
C SER A 135 6.70 -13.10 -48.41
N ARG A 136 7.66 -12.20 -48.20
CA ARG A 136 8.95 -12.49 -47.56
C ARG A 136 9.10 -11.52 -46.40
N LEU A 137 8.71 -11.97 -45.21
CA LEU A 137 8.48 -11.08 -44.06
C LEU A 137 9.67 -10.15 -43.74
N ARG A 138 10.90 -10.68 -43.81
CA ARG A 138 12.13 -9.88 -43.62
C ARG A 138 12.40 -8.86 -44.73
N GLU A 139 11.98 -9.15 -45.96
CA GLU A 139 12.09 -8.22 -47.08
C GLU A 139 10.95 -7.18 -47.02
N ASP A 140 9.74 -7.59 -46.65
CA ASP A 140 8.55 -6.74 -46.51
C ASP A 140 8.69 -5.69 -45.39
N ALA A 141 9.49 -5.99 -44.37
CA ALA A 141 9.87 -5.12 -43.26
C ALA A 141 11.35 -4.68 -43.30
N ALA A 142 11.99 -4.69 -44.49
CA ALA A 142 13.42 -4.31 -44.62
C ALA A 142 13.73 -2.88 -44.13
N SER A 143 12.75 -1.97 -44.14
CA SER A 143 12.86 -0.63 -43.56
C SER A 143 13.19 -0.67 -42.07
N VAL A 144 12.63 -1.63 -41.31
CA VAL A 144 12.88 -1.80 -39.88
C VAL A 144 14.35 -2.13 -39.63
N ASN A 145 14.92 -3.07 -40.38
CA ASN A 145 16.34 -3.40 -40.22
C ASN A 145 17.25 -2.23 -40.67
N ALA A 146 16.89 -1.50 -41.72
CA ALA A 146 17.65 -0.32 -42.15
C ALA A 146 17.62 0.79 -41.08
N PHE A 147 16.46 1.02 -40.47
CA PHE A 147 16.29 2.00 -39.40
C PHE A 147 17.07 1.60 -38.14
N TYR A 148 17.03 0.32 -37.75
CA TYR A 148 17.85 -0.21 -36.65
C TYR A 148 19.35 0.02 -36.89
N GLN A 149 19.85 -0.22 -38.10
CA GLN A 149 21.25 0.01 -38.46
C GLN A 149 21.61 1.50 -38.60
N GLY A 150 20.63 2.40 -38.57
CA GLY A 150 20.77 3.86 -38.65
C GLY A 150 20.15 4.54 -37.44
N ASP A 151 19.21 5.44 -37.68
CA ASP A 151 18.62 6.34 -36.69
C ASP A 151 18.05 5.63 -35.45
N GLY A 152 17.54 4.40 -35.58
CA GLY A 152 17.03 3.62 -34.45
C GLY A 152 18.09 3.30 -33.38
N SER A 153 19.37 3.23 -33.76
CA SER A 153 20.50 3.00 -32.84
C SER A 153 21.47 4.18 -32.72
N TYR A 154 21.33 5.22 -33.56
CA TYR A 154 22.28 6.34 -33.63
C TYR A 154 21.63 7.74 -33.54
N SER A 155 20.32 7.81 -33.25
CA SER A 155 19.56 9.06 -33.07
C SER A 155 18.55 8.93 -31.93
N GLN A 156 18.09 10.07 -31.39
CA GLN A 156 16.97 10.08 -30.45
C GLN A 156 15.65 10.00 -31.24
N VAL A 157 14.87 8.95 -30.98
CA VAL A 157 13.57 8.76 -31.64
C VAL A 157 12.46 9.42 -30.81
N ASN A 158 11.54 10.12 -31.47
CA ASN A 158 10.38 10.72 -30.81
C ASN A 158 9.33 9.66 -30.45
N MET A 159 8.64 9.82 -29.32
CA MET A 159 7.53 8.92 -28.98
C MET A 159 6.36 9.12 -29.96
N PRO A 160 5.76 8.05 -30.49
CA PRO A 160 4.64 8.17 -31.41
C PRO A 160 3.39 8.68 -30.67
N PRO A 161 2.61 9.61 -31.24
CA PRO A 161 1.41 10.18 -30.63
C PRO A 161 0.21 9.23 -30.79
N LEU A 162 0.31 8.04 -30.20
CA LEU A 162 -0.70 6.99 -30.27
C LEU A 162 -1.35 6.79 -28.91
N GLU A 163 -2.66 6.56 -28.90
CA GLU A 163 -3.46 6.30 -27.70
C GLU A 163 -2.90 5.13 -26.86
N ASN A 164 -2.25 4.16 -27.50
CA ASN A 164 -1.53 3.06 -26.84
C ASN A 164 -0.50 3.54 -25.81
N PHE A 165 0.13 4.69 -26.05
CA PHE A 165 1.26 5.23 -25.30
C PHE A 165 0.98 6.59 -24.66
N GLU A 166 -0.27 7.05 -24.69
CA GLU A 166 -0.71 8.24 -23.94
C GLU A 166 -0.98 7.89 -22.48
N GLN A 167 -0.69 8.84 -21.58
CA GLN A 167 -0.97 8.72 -20.14
C GLN A 167 -0.36 7.47 -19.49
N CYS A 168 0.90 7.16 -19.82
CA CYS A 168 1.62 6.04 -19.22
C CYS A 168 2.03 6.34 -17.77
N ASP A 169 1.09 6.34 -16.82
CA ASP A 169 1.31 6.74 -15.43
C ASP A 169 2.39 5.89 -14.74
N ALA A 170 2.48 4.61 -15.09
CA ALA A 170 3.45 3.68 -14.52
C ALA A 170 4.88 3.89 -15.04
N ASN A 171 5.10 4.73 -16.05
CA ASN A 171 6.36 4.81 -16.79
C ASN A 171 6.87 3.45 -17.32
N ALA A 172 5.96 2.61 -17.81
CA ALA A 172 6.30 1.32 -18.39
C ALA A 172 5.39 0.97 -19.55
N VAL A 173 5.96 0.30 -20.55
CA VAL A 173 5.24 -0.27 -21.69
C VAL A 173 5.46 -1.77 -21.70
N MET A 174 4.41 -2.50 -22.06
CA MET A 174 4.44 -3.94 -22.25
C MET A 174 3.83 -4.28 -23.61
N CYS A 175 4.43 -5.26 -24.27
CA CYS A 175 3.91 -5.90 -25.48
C CYS A 175 3.69 -7.38 -25.18
N CYS A 176 2.62 -7.97 -25.72
CA CYS A 176 2.33 -9.39 -25.55
C CYS A 176 1.88 -10.00 -26.88
N TRP A 177 2.48 -11.13 -27.25
CA TRP A 177 2.22 -11.81 -28.51
C TRP A 177 1.77 -13.25 -28.27
N PRO A 178 0.68 -13.69 -28.92
CA PRO A 178 0.23 -15.08 -28.90
C PRO A 178 0.74 -15.90 -30.09
N LYS A 179 1.42 -15.29 -31.08
CA LYS A 179 1.72 -15.98 -32.35
C LYS A 179 3.14 -15.74 -32.86
N ASP A 180 3.74 -16.81 -33.35
CA ASP A 180 4.98 -16.89 -34.13
C ASP A 180 4.69 -17.32 -35.58
N ARG A 181 5.09 -16.49 -36.55
CA ARG A 181 4.82 -16.69 -37.98
C ARG A 181 6.08 -16.85 -38.86
N GLN A 182 7.29 -16.79 -38.31
CA GLN A 182 8.52 -16.78 -39.11
C GLN A 182 9.30 -18.10 -39.02
N ALA A 183 9.59 -18.71 -40.16
CA ALA A 183 10.21 -20.04 -40.17
C ALA A 183 11.73 -20.02 -40.09
N ALA A 184 12.28 -20.99 -39.34
CA ALA A 184 13.71 -21.29 -39.32
C ALA A 184 14.62 -20.12 -38.86
N ASP A 185 14.13 -19.27 -37.97
CA ASP A 185 14.90 -18.18 -37.35
C ASP A 185 15.52 -18.55 -35.98
N ASN A 186 15.36 -19.82 -35.56
CA ASN A 186 15.78 -20.39 -34.28
C ASN A 186 15.11 -19.76 -33.04
N ASN A 187 14.01 -19.03 -33.22
CA ASN A 187 13.20 -18.45 -32.16
C ASN A 187 11.77 -19.02 -32.27
N GLY A 188 11.11 -19.27 -31.14
CA GLY A 188 9.75 -19.85 -31.15
C GLY A 188 9.66 -21.30 -31.70
N ASN A 189 8.45 -21.70 -32.11
CA ASN A 189 8.11 -23.09 -32.44
C ASN A 189 7.95 -23.36 -33.95
N CYS A 190 8.12 -22.34 -34.81
CA CYS A 190 8.05 -22.44 -36.28
C CYS A 190 9.38 -22.98 -36.92
N ASN A 191 9.72 -24.24 -36.63
CA ASN A 191 11.05 -24.84 -36.90
C ASN A 191 11.27 -25.48 -38.31
N ARG A 192 10.24 -25.80 -39.11
CA ARG A 192 10.40 -26.72 -40.28
C ARG A 192 9.94 -26.16 -41.65
N ASN A 193 10.78 -26.45 -42.65
CA ASN A 193 10.81 -26.11 -44.10
C ASN A 193 9.50 -26.10 -44.95
N THR A 194 8.30 -26.32 -44.39
CA THR A 194 7.02 -26.17 -45.13
C THR A 194 6.29 -24.91 -44.65
N TYR A 195 6.79 -23.78 -45.14
CA TYR A 195 6.44 -22.39 -44.81
C TYR A 195 4.92 -22.10 -44.80
N SER A 196 4.16 -22.64 -45.77
CA SER A 196 2.73 -22.36 -45.96
C SER A 196 1.76 -23.20 -45.13
N GLU A 197 2.22 -24.25 -44.44
CA GLU A 197 1.34 -25.17 -43.68
C GLU A 197 1.70 -25.22 -42.18
N ASN A 198 2.97 -25.00 -41.81
CA ASN A 198 3.42 -25.20 -40.44
C ASN A 198 3.45 -23.95 -39.56
N CYS A 199 3.29 -22.74 -40.11
CA CYS A 199 3.51 -21.47 -39.39
C CYS A 199 2.34 -20.49 -39.48
N VAL A 200 1.17 -21.00 -39.89
CA VAL A 200 -0.08 -20.23 -39.94
C VAL A 200 -0.61 -19.94 -38.53
N ASP A 201 -0.30 -20.82 -37.58
CA ASP A 201 -0.80 -20.81 -36.20
C ASP A 201 0.20 -21.56 -35.29
N LYS A 202 1.32 -20.92 -34.95
CA LYS A 202 2.32 -21.48 -34.03
C LYS A 202 2.54 -20.55 -32.87
N ASP A 203 2.76 -21.15 -31.71
CA ASP A 203 2.94 -20.40 -30.49
C ASP A 203 4.38 -19.85 -30.38
N PRO A 204 4.56 -18.64 -29.85
CA PRO A 204 5.86 -18.08 -29.52
C PRO A 204 6.54 -18.87 -28.38
N ALA A 205 7.77 -18.47 -28.03
CA ALA A 205 8.41 -18.99 -26.84
C ALA A 205 7.70 -18.45 -25.60
N ASP A 206 7.11 -19.35 -24.82
CA ASP A 206 6.38 -19.01 -23.60
C ASP A 206 7.28 -18.41 -22.53
N ASN A 207 6.88 -17.26 -21.97
CA ASN A 207 7.59 -16.61 -20.88
C ASN A 207 6.69 -16.07 -19.76
N THR A 208 5.36 -16.27 -19.86
CA THR A 208 4.38 -15.75 -18.92
C THR A 208 3.05 -16.48 -19.04
N ASN A 209 2.31 -16.50 -17.94
CA ASN A 209 0.90 -16.83 -17.96
C ASN A 209 0.07 -15.54 -18.07
N LEU A 210 -0.90 -15.51 -18.95
CA LEU A 210 -1.93 -14.52 -19.15
C LEU A 210 -3.14 -14.79 -18.24
N CYS A 211 -3.29 -14.03 -17.16
CA CYS A 211 -4.37 -14.28 -16.20
C CYS A 211 -5.76 -13.93 -16.75
N PHE A 212 -5.91 -12.71 -17.27
CA PHE A 212 -7.16 -12.22 -17.84
C PHE A 212 -6.97 -10.95 -18.69
N VAL A 213 -7.95 -10.67 -19.52
CA VAL A 213 -8.08 -9.41 -20.27
C VAL A 213 -9.34 -8.67 -19.78
N ASP A 214 -9.14 -7.44 -19.32
CA ASP A 214 -10.22 -6.51 -19.07
C ASP A 214 -10.52 -5.73 -20.35
N MET A 215 -11.67 -6.02 -20.96
CA MET A 215 -12.05 -5.52 -22.28
C MET A 215 -12.23 -3.99 -22.29
N GLU A 216 -12.47 -3.38 -21.13
CA GLU A 216 -12.61 -1.92 -21.02
C GLU A 216 -11.26 -1.22 -21.29
N LYS A 217 -10.16 -1.82 -20.84
CA LYS A 217 -8.80 -1.25 -20.99
C LYS A 217 -8.30 -1.23 -22.43
N GLY A 218 -8.69 -2.22 -23.22
CA GLY A 218 -8.27 -2.37 -24.62
C GLY A 218 -9.34 -2.00 -25.65
N SER A 219 -10.49 -1.45 -25.21
CA SER A 219 -11.59 -1.02 -26.08
C SER A 219 -11.13 -0.10 -27.21
N PHE A 220 -10.21 0.83 -26.92
CA PHE A 220 -9.63 1.74 -27.90
C PHE A 220 -8.87 1.03 -29.04
N ALA A 221 -8.28 -0.12 -28.76
CA ALA A 221 -7.51 -0.89 -29.74
C ALA A 221 -8.43 -1.70 -30.67
N SER A 222 -9.52 -2.23 -30.11
CA SER A 222 -10.50 -3.03 -30.87
C SER A 222 -11.50 -2.19 -31.67
N GLY A 223 -11.69 -0.92 -31.29
CA GLY A 223 -12.70 -0.04 -31.90
C GLY A 223 -14.13 -0.39 -31.51
N PHE A 224 -14.32 -1.35 -30.60
CA PHE A 224 -15.61 -1.71 -30.02
C PHE A 224 -15.71 -1.19 -28.58
N ASP A 225 -16.85 -0.62 -28.25
CA ASP A 225 -17.22 -0.33 -26.87
C ASP A 225 -17.58 -1.66 -26.19
N SER A 226 -16.63 -2.21 -25.43
CA SER A 226 -16.71 -3.54 -24.83
C SER A 226 -16.50 -3.46 -23.32
N ASP A 227 -17.48 -3.97 -22.57
CA ASP A 227 -17.38 -4.27 -21.15
C ASP A 227 -17.34 -5.80 -20.98
N GLY A 228 -16.48 -6.26 -20.09
CA GLY A 228 -16.35 -7.68 -19.76
C GLY A 228 -14.93 -8.09 -19.39
N LEU A 229 -14.81 -9.34 -18.95
CA LEU A 229 -13.56 -9.98 -18.58
C LEU A 229 -13.41 -11.27 -19.37
N VAL A 230 -12.26 -11.47 -20.02
CA VAL A 230 -11.89 -12.76 -20.61
C VAL A 230 -10.87 -13.39 -19.67
N GLU A 231 -11.23 -14.52 -19.06
CA GLU A 231 -10.37 -15.25 -18.14
C GLU A 231 -9.70 -16.43 -18.84
N PHE A 232 -8.45 -16.71 -18.46
CA PHE A 232 -7.74 -17.90 -18.89
C PHE A 232 -7.41 -18.74 -17.65
N PRO A 233 -8.24 -19.73 -17.30
CA PRO A 233 -8.18 -20.42 -16.01
C PRO A 233 -7.11 -21.53 -15.91
N GLY A 234 -6.31 -21.76 -16.96
CA GLY A 234 -5.29 -22.82 -17.01
C GLY A 234 -4.06 -22.40 -17.82
N ASP A 235 -2.93 -23.07 -17.60
CA ASP A 235 -1.66 -22.86 -18.32
C ASP A 235 -1.54 -23.80 -19.54
N GLY A 236 -0.82 -23.35 -20.57
CA GLY A 236 -0.49 -24.18 -21.74
C GLY A 236 -1.70 -24.71 -22.53
N ASP A 237 -1.68 -26.01 -22.87
CA ASP A 237 -2.63 -26.68 -23.77
C ASP A 237 -4.07 -26.76 -23.24
N ASP A 238 -4.29 -26.51 -21.94
CA ASP A 238 -5.61 -26.56 -21.28
C ASP A 238 -6.16 -25.14 -20.97
N GLY A 239 -5.56 -24.07 -21.50
CA GLY A 239 -5.96 -22.67 -21.23
C GLY A 239 -5.45 -21.62 -22.23
N GLU A 240 -4.54 -20.75 -21.80
CA GLU A 240 -4.13 -19.53 -22.53
C GLU A 240 -3.26 -19.73 -23.78
N GLY A 241 -2.69 -20.93 -23.96
CA GLY A 241 -1.62 -21.17 -24.93
C GLY A 241 -0.27 -20.60 -24.48
N ALA A 242 0.75 -20.63 -25.34
CA ALA A 242 2.05 -20.05 -25.02
C ALA A 242 2.07 -18.55 -25.36
N ILE A 243 2.34 -17.69 -24.37
CA ILE A 243 2.31 -16.23 -24.52
C ILE A 243 3.70 -15.66 -24.24
N HIS A 244 4.11 -14.70 -25.07
CA HIS A 244 5.36 -13.98 -24.86
C HIS A 244 5.09 -12.51 -24.57
N CYS A 245 5.40 -12.04 -23.36
CA CYS A 245 5.34 -10.63 -23.01
C CYS A 245 6.73 -10.02 -22.80
N HIS A 246 6.96 -8.84 -23.37
CA HIS A 246 8.22 -8.09 -23.25
C HIS A 246 7.95 -6.59 -23.13
N GLY A 247 8.65 -5.91 -22.24
CA GLY A 247 8.46 -4.48 -22.01
C GLY A 247 9.74 -3.70 -21.74
N TYR A 248 9.55 -2.45 -21.35
CA TYR A 248 10.60 -1.55 -20.87
C TYR A 248 9.98 -0.50 -19.94
N ALA A 249 10.82 0.16 -19.14
CA ALA A 249 10.40 1.21 -18.23
C ALA A 249 11.37 2.39 -18.25
N TRP A 250 10.92 3.56 -17.79
CA TRP A 250 11.71 4.79 -17.78
C TRP A 250 11.57 5.60 -16.47
N ALA A 251 12.43 6.60 -16.30
CA ALA A 251 12.46 7.46 -15.11
C ALA A 251 11.52 8.68 -15.26
N ASN A 252 11.08 9.24 -14.14
CA ASN A 252 10.31 10.49 -14.10
C ASN A 252 11.10 11.69 -14.62
N ASP A 253 12.43 11.65 -14.55
CA ASP A 253 13.23 12.72 -15.10
C ASP A 253 13.32 12.62 -16.63
N GLU A 254 12.68 13.56 -17.33
CA GLU A 254 12.74 13.70 -18.80
C GLU A 254 14.16 13.76 -19.38
N TYR A 255 15.17 14.15 -18.59
CA TYR A 255 16.57 14.17 -19.01
C TYR A 255 17.35 12.90 -18.70
N ASP A 256 16.76 11.94 -17.97
CA ASP A 256 17.39 10.65 -17.74
C ASP A 256 17.56 9.90 -19.08
N PRO A 257 18.73 9.31 -19.34
CA PRO A 257 18.99 8.42 -20.47
C PRO A 257 17.85 7.48 -20.85
N ILE A 258 17.30 6.73 -19.88
CA ILE A 258 16.27 5.72 -20.18
C ILE A 258 14.93 6.35 -20.57
N THR A 259 14.72 7.62 -20.21
CA THR A 259 13.53 8.39 -20.54
C THR A 259 13.66 9.06 -21.90
N ARG A 260 14.81 9.64 -22.23
CA ARG A 260 15.04 10.28 -23.54
C ARG A 260 14.94 9.31 -24.70
N TYR A 261 15.42 8.07 -24.52
CA TYR A 261 15.47 7.05 -25.57
C TYR A 261 14.40 5.96 -25.42
N ARG A 262 13.32 6.25 -24.68
CA ARG A 262 12.21 5.32 -24.47
C ARG A 262 11.55 4.86 -25.80
N ALA A 263 11.50 5.75 -26.81
CA ALA A 263 10.96 5.41 -28.12
C ALA A 263 11.89 4.49 -28.93
N ASN A 264 13.22 4.65 -28.81
CA ASN A 264 14.18 3.70 -29.38
C ASN A 264 13.94 2.30 -28.81
N ASN A 265 13.70 2.21 -27.49
CA ASN A 265 13.36 0.96 -26.80
C ASN A 265 12.04 0.36 -27.32
N LEU A 266 11.01 1.19 -27.50
CA LEU A 266 9.74 0.76 -28.12
C LEU A 266 9.96 0.17 -29.50
N PHE A 267 10.68 0.88 -30.37
CA PHE A 267 11.01 0.42 -31.72
C PHE A 267 11.78 -0.91 -31.69
N TYR A 268 12.80 -1.00 -30.84
CA TYR A 268 13.63 -2.20 -30.72
C TYR A 268 12.82 -3.41 -30.26
N VAL A 269 12.07 -3.28 -29.16
CA VAL A 269 11.28 -4.39 -28.60
C VAL A 269 10.17 -4.80 -29.57
N SER A 270 9.40 -3.85 -30.10
CA SER A 270 8.21 -4.20 -30.88
C SER A 270 8.50 -4.56 -32.33
N MET A 271 9.17 -3.69 -33.08
CA MET A 271 9.33 -3.85 -34.53
C MET A 271 10.58 -4.65 -34.89
N TYR A 272 11.71 -4.39 -34.23
CA TYR A 272 12.98 -5.03 -34.59
C TYR A 272 13.13 -6.43 -34.01
N ASP A 273 13.21 -6.60 -32.69
CA ASP A 273 13.48 -7.89 -32.04
C ASP A 273 12.30 -8.85 -32.22
N HIS A 274 11.10 -8.47 -31.78
CA HIS A 274 9.98 -9.40 -31.77
C HIS A 274 9.34 -9.58 -33.15
N MET A 275 8.95 -8.52 -33.86
CA MET A 275 8.31 -8.68 -35.17
C MET A 275 9.29 -9.11 -36.28
N HIS A 276 10.42 -8.41 -36.47
CA HIS A 276 11.32 -8.64 -37.61
C HIS A 276 12.32 -9.80 -37.36
N GLN A 277 12.96 -9.89 -36.19
CA GLN A 277 13.94 -10.96 -35.91
C GLN A 277 13.26 -12.28 -35.54
N ARG A 278 12.22 -12.25 -34.70
CA ARG A 278 11.58 -13.45 -34.12
C ARG A 278 10.23 -13.82 -34.73
N GLY A 279 9.62 -12.94 -35.53
CA GLY A 279 8.32 -13.21 -36.14
C GLY A 279 7.12 -13.19 -35.19
N TYR A 280 7.23 -12.59 -34.00
CA TYR A 280 6.14 -12.53 -33.03
C TYR A 280 5.16 -11.39 -33.36
N VAL A 281 3.87 -11.72 -33.47
CA VAL A 281 2.82 -10.82 -33.93
C VAL A 281 1.47 -11.14 -33.28
N GLU A 282 0.44 -10.39 -33.68
CA GLU A 282 -0.95 -10.42 -33.18
C GLU A 282 -1.08 -9.93 -31.74
N ASN A 283 -2.26 -9.39 -31.43
CA ASN A 283 -2.61 -8.93 -30.10
C ASN A 283 -3.39 -10.01 -29.34
N ILE A 284 -3.29 -9.97 -28.01
CA ILE A 284 -4.21 -10.74 -27.16
C ILE A 284 -5.64 -10.22 -27.41
N PRO A 285 -6.63 -11.08 -27.67
CA PRO A 285 -8.01 -10.65 -27.91
C PRO A 285 -8.51 -9.71 -26.81
N GLY A 286 -8.96 -8.51 -27.20
CA GLY A 286 -9.45 -7.49 -26.27
C GLY A 286 -8.40 -6.54 -25.70
N ALA A 287 -7.13 -6.70 -26.05
CA ALA A 287 -6.04 -5.80 -25.68
C ALA A 287 -5.25 -5.35 -26.92
N PRO A 288 -4.52 -4.22 -26.87
CA PRO A 288 -3.54 -3.88 -27.91
C PRO A 288 -2.37 -4.88 -27.92
N MET A 289 -1.61 -4.90 -29.03
CA MET A 289 -0.38 -5.68 -29.12
C MET A 289 0.72 -5.10 -28.20
N CYS A 290 0.81 -3.78 -28.14
CA CYS A 290 1.64 -3.04 -27.18
C CYS A 290 0.91 -1.81 -26.66
N GLY A 291 1.20 -1.45 -25.41
CA GLY A 291 0.71 -0.22 -24.80
C GLY A 291 1.36 0.05 -23.45
N CYS A 292 0.99 1.17 -22.82
CA CYS A 292 1.31 1.39 -21.41
C CYS A 292 0.88 0.17 -20.59
N VAL A 293 1.67 -0.24 -19.60
CA VAL A 293 1.44 -1.50 -18.87
C VAL A 293 0.05 -1.56 -18.21
N GLU A 294 -0.53 -0.44 -17.82
CA GLU A 294 -1.89 -0.37 -17.27
C GLU A 294 -3.00 -0.63 -18.30
N LYS A 295 -2.71 -0.50 -19.60
CA LYS A 295 -3.61 -0.80 -20.74
C LYS A 295 -3.46 -2.21 -21.28
N MET A 296 -2.47 -2.95 -20.78
CA MET A 296 -2.17 -4.31 -21.21
C MET A 296 -2.87 -5.35 -20.32
N PRO A 297 -3.00 -6.61 -20.78
CA PRO A 297 -3.60 -7.68 -20.00
C PRO A 297 -2.83 -7.95 -18.72
N MET A 298 -3.52 -8.58 -17.76
CA MET A 298 -2.86 -9.05 -16.56
C MET A 298 -2.08 -10.32 -16.86
N ALA A 299 -0.81 -10.33 -16.49
CA ALA A 299 0.10 -11.44 -16.78
C ALA A 299 0.98 -11.74 -15.55
N THR A 300 1.63 -12.89 -15.51
CA THR A 300 2.49 -13.24 -14.38
C THR A 300 3.88 -12.63 -14.50
N ARG A 301 4.36 -12.44 -15.74
CA ARG A 301 5.73 -12.02 -16.03
C ARG A 301 5.82 -11.24 -17.34
N SER A 302 6.86 -10.42 -17.46
CA SER A 302 7.26 -9.82 -18.73
C SER A 302 8.78 -9.69 -18.74
N ASP A 303 9.41 -10.12 -19.84
CA ASP A 303 10.82 -9.83 -20.11
C ASP A 303 11.03 -8.32 -20.27
N CYS A 304 12.26 -7.83 -20.18
CA CYS A 304 12.49 -6.42 -20.50
C CYS A 304 13.84 -6.06 -21.11
N THR A 305 13.81 -4.96 -21.85
CA THR A 305 14.99 -4.31 -22.45
C THR A 305 15.24 -2.97 -21.80
N GLN A 306 16.51 -2.67 -21.53
CA GLN A 306 16.99 -1.34 -21.18
C GLN A 306 17.93 -0.82 -22.29
N VAL A 307 18.02 0.49 -22.40
CA VAL A 307 19.04 1.15 -23.22
C VAL A 307 20.29 1.44 -22.39
N ASP A 308 21.45 1.20 -22.99
CA ASP A 308 22.75 1.68 -22.52
C ASP A 308 23.31 2.65 -23.58
N LEU A 309 23.77 3.82 -23.15
CA LEU A 309 24.11 4.91 -24.08
C LEU A 309 25.60 5.22 -24.09
N THR A 310 26.11 5.48 -25.30
CA THR A 310 27.37 6.18 -25.50
C THR A 310 27.10 7.51 -26.20
N GLU A 311 27.29 8.60 -25.47
CA GLU A 311 27.09 9.98 -25.96
C GLU A 311 28.43 10.73 -25.97
N ASP A 312 28.74 11.40 -27.08
CA ASP A 312 29.84 12.35 -27.18
C ASP A 312 29.29 13.73 -27.53
N PHE A 313 29.72 14.75 -26.80
CA PHE A 313 29.33 16.13 -27.04
C PHE A 313 30.54 17.07 -26.97
N THR A 314 30.41 18.21 -27.62
CA THR A 314 31.40 19.29 -27.54
C THR A 314 30.91 20.37 -26.59
N VAL A 315 31.84 20.99 -25.87
CA VAL A 315 31.56 22.19 -25.05
C VAL A 315 32.46 23.32 -25.52
N VAL A 316 31.85 24.41 -25.96
CA VAL A 316 32.52 25.55 -26.58
C VAL A 316 32.35 26.77 -25.70
N PHE A 317 33.46 27.46 -25.42
CA PHE A 317 33.47 28.79 -24.85
C PHE A 317 33.89 29.83 -25.90
N ASP A 318 32.98 30.73 -26.24
CA ASP A 318 33.17 31.74 -27.28
C ASP A 318 33.62 33.12 -26.74
N GLY A 319 33.92 33.19 -25.45
CA GLY A 319 34.31 34.42 -24.76
C GLY A 319 33.15 35.15 -24.09
N SER A 320 31.91 34.80 -24.42
CA SER A 320 30.69 35.41 -23.89
C SER A 320 29.70 34.40 -23.30
N SER A 321 29.77 33.13 -23.72
CA SER A 321 28.94 32.04 -23.21
C SER A 321 29.63 30.69 -23.37
N ILE A 322 29.18 29.72 -22.57
CA ILE A 322 29.48 28.30 -22.75
C ILE A 322 28.25 27.61 -23.33
N GLU A 323 28.44 26.92 -24.46
CA GLU A 323 27.41 26.14 -25.16
C GLU A 323 27.87 24.69 -25.35
N ALA A 324 26.94 23.75 -25.33
CA ALA A 324 27.21 22.33 -25.56
C ALA A 324 26.42 21.82 -26.77
N LYS A 325 27.04 20.98 -27.60
CA LYS A 325 26.40 20.38 -28.79
C LYS A 325 26.71 18.89 -28.90
N MET A 326 25.67 18.09 -29.14
CA MET A 326 25.79 16.65 -29.32
C MET A 326 26.50 16.34 -30.64
N THR A 327 27.42 15.36 -30.61
CA THR A 327 28.21 14.97 -31.78
C THR A 327 28.11 13.50 -32.12
N LYS A 328 27.87 12.65 -31.12
CA LYS A 328 27.67 11.21 -31.30
C LYS A 328 26.62 10.71 -30.33
N VAL A 329 25.74 9.86 -30.82
CA VAL A 329 24.79 9.06 -30.05
C VAL A 329 24.92 7.62 -30.53
N GLU A 330 25.02 6.68 -29.61
CA GLU A 330 24.99 5.25 -29.86
C GLU A 330 24.17 4.59 -28.75
N VAL A 331 23.14 3.84 -29.15
CA VAL A 331 22.15 3.22 -28.28
C VAL A 331 22.32 1.71 -28.37
N ASP A 332 22.74 1.10 -27.26
CA ASP A 332 22.82 -0.34 -27.11
C ASP A 332 21.57 -0.86 -26.38
N PHE A 333 21.01 -1.96 -26.87
CA PHE A 333 19.83 -2.60 -26.29
C PHE A 333 20.23 -3.86 -25.55
N ASN A 334 20.03 -3.88 -24.23
CA ASN A 334 20.42 -5.00 -23.38
C ASN A 334 19.25 -5.49 -22.54
N ALA A 335 19.32 -6.75 -22.11
CA ALA A 335 18.39 -7.25 -21.10
C ALA A 335 18.45 -6.37 -19.85
N CYS A 336 17.28 -5.93 -19.40
CA CYS A 336 17.15 -5.07 -18.24
C CYS A 336 17.73 -5.74 -16.99
N GLN A 337 18.37 -4.93 -16.15
CA GLN A 337 19.02 -5.41 -14.93
C GLN A 337 18.08 -5.19 -13.73
N GLY A 338 17.38 -6.25 -13.33
CA GLY A 338 16.41 -6.17 -12.23
C GLY A 338 17.03 -6.35 -10.84
N LYS A 339 16.24 -6.05 -9.82
CA LYS A 339 16.64 -6.18 -8.42
C LYS A 339 16.93 -7.65 -8.04
N ASN A 340 17.85 -7.86 -7.11
CA ASN A 340 18.21 -9.17 -6.55
C ASN A 340 18.67 -10.22 -7.60
N GLY A 341 19.22 -9.76 -8.73
CA GLY A 341 19.69 -10.64 -9.80
C GLY A 341 18.57 -11.21 -10.68
N ARG A 342 17.33 -10.74 -10.53
CA ARG A 342 16.22 -11.03 -11.45
C ARG A 342 16.36 -10.18 -12.71
N ASN A 343 17.36 -10.49 -13.53
CA ASN A 343 17.56 -9.83 -14.81
C ASN A 343 16.54 -10.31 -15.85
N ASN A 344 16.27 -9.47 -16.85
CA ASN A 344 15.25 -9.72 -17.88
C ASN A 344 13.84 -9.89 -17.28
N ASP A 345 13.45 -9.04 -16.33
CA ASP A 345 12.15 -9.09 -15.65
C ASP A 345 11.66 -7.67 -15.38
N LEU A 346 10.55 -7.28 -16.02
CA LEU A 346 10.03 -5.90 -16.01
C LEU A 346 9.63 -5.44 -14.62
N TYR A 347 9.01 -6.32 -13.83
CA TYR A 347 8.63 -5.99 -12.46
C TYR A 347 9.87 -5.79 -11.59
N ALA A 348 10.87 -6.67 -11.69
CA ALA A 348 12.11 -6.54 -10.93
C ALA A 348 12.97 -5.34 -11.37
N TYR A 349 12.92 -4.97 -12.65
CA TYR A 349 13.55 -3.77 -13.18
C TYR A 349 12.89 -2.51 -12.64
N HIS A 350 11.55 -2.46 -12.64
CA HIS A 350 10.81 -1.32 -12.10
C HIS A 350 11.01 -1.15 -10.59
N TRP A 351 11.11 -2.26 -9.84
CA TRP A 351 11.52 -2.23 -8.43
C TRP A 351 12.89 -1.54 -8.28
N ARG A 352 13.88 -1.89 -9.10
CA ARG A 352 15.19 -1.22 -9.03
C ARG A 352 15.05 0.29 -9.28
N LEU A 353 14.26 0.71 -10.27
CA LEU A 353 14.04 2.14 -10.55
C LEU A 353 13.39 2.86 -9.36
N TYR A 354 12.47 2.21 -8.65
CA TYR A 354 11.85 2.78 -7.45
C TYR A 354 12.87 3.01 -6.33
N GLU A 355 13.73 2.03 -6.04
CA GLU A 355 14.79 2.19 -5.03
C GLU A 355 15.84 3.22 -5.43
N GLU A 356 16.12 3.37 -6.72
CA GLU A 356 16.98 4.43 -7.26
C GLU A 356 16.33 5.82 -7.23
N GLY A 357 15.06 5.93 -6.82
CA GLY A 357 14.30 7.19 -6.78
C GLY A 357 13.93 7.74 -8.16
N LYS A 358 13.98 6.89 -9.19
CA LYS A 358 13.67 7.24 -10.59
C LYS A 358 12.18 7.20 -10.89
N VAL A 359 11.43 6.38 -10.16
CA VAL A 359 9.97 6.28 -10.21
C VAL A 359 9.41 6.31 -8.79
N ASP A 360 8.14 6.68 -8.62
CA ASP A 360 7.50 6.72 -7.31
C ASP A 360 6.78 5.39 -6.97
N ARG A 361 6.30 5.31 -5.72
CA ARG A 361 5.65 4.10 -5.18
C ARG A 361 4.35 3.74 -5.89
N PHE A 362 3.60 4.72 -6.41
CA PHE A 362 2.33 4.49 -7.09
C PHE A 362 2.59 3.94 -8.51
N GLN A 363 3.63 4.44 -9.17
CA GLN A 363 4.08 3.92 -10.46
C GLN A 363 4.54 2.47 -10.32
N PHE A 364 5.39 2.18 -9.32
CA PHE A 364 5.83 0.81 -9.02
C PHE A 364 4.65 -0.11 -8.67
N GLY A 365 3.72 0.37 -7.83
CA GLY A 365 2.52 -0.38 -7.49
C GLY A 365 1.60 -0.65 -8.68
N THR A 366 1.63 0.19 -9.73
CA THR A 366 0.84 -0.03 -10.95
C THR A 366 1.39 -1.19 -11.77
N VAL A 367 2.71 -1.27 -11.95
CA VAL A 367 3.35 -2.42 -12.60
C VAL A 367 3.06 -3.71 -11.83
N GLY A 368 3.16 -3.69 -10.50
CA GLY A 368 2.86 -4.85 -9.65
C GLY A 368 1.38 -5.26 -9.61
N ARG A 369 0.47 -4.39 -10.06
CA ARG A 369 -0.95 -4.75 -10.26
C ARG A 369 -1.18 -5.45 -11.59
N THR A 370 -0.41 -5.14 -12.62
CA THR A 370 -0.52 -5.83 -13.92
C THR A 370 0.30 -7.12 -13.97
N LEU A 371 1.44 -7.17 -13.25
CA LEU A 371 2.35 -8.32 -13.20
C LEU A 371 2.31 -9.00 -11.82
N THR A 372 1.67 -10.17 -11.74
CA THR A 372 1.27 -10.76 -10.44
C THR A 372 2.17 -11.87 -9.90
N ASP A 373 3.19 -12.34 -10.65
CA ASP A 373 3.97 -13.55 -10.38
C ASP A 373 3.17 -14.86 -10.64
N ASP A 374 3.86 -15.97 -10.94
CA ASP A 374 3.32 -17.18 -11.60
C ASP A 374 2.23 -17.92 -10.81
N HIS A 375 2.08 -17.62 -9.52
CA HIS A 375 1.16 -18.32 -8.61
C HIS A 375 0.01 -17.44 -8.12
N ARG A 376 -0.23 -16.28 -8.76
CA ARG A 376 -1.21 -15.31 -8.27
C ARG A 376 -2.29 -14.89 -9.27
N CYS A 377 -2.30 -15.42 -10.49
CA CYS A 377 -3.35 -15.13 -11.47
C CYS A 377 -4.75 -15.32 -10.88
N GLU A 378 -4.93 -16.38 -10.09
CA GLU A 378 -6.22 -16.67 -9.47
C GLU A 378 -6.69 -15.60 -8.49
N TYR A 379 -5.83 -15.14 -7.58
CA TYR A 379 -6.17 -14.05 -6.65
C TYR A 379 -6.48 -12.76 -7.39
N ALA A 380 -5.72 -12.50 -8.45
CA ALA A 380 -5.88 -11.30 -9.24
C ALA A 380 -7.21 -11.30 -10.01
N ARG A 381 -7.57 -12.45 -10.58
CA ARG A 381 -8.87 -12.71 -11.22
C ARG A 381 -10.02 -12.55 -10.23
N GLU A 382 -9.94 -13.20 -9.07
CA GLU A 382 -10.97 -13.08 -8.02
C GLU A 382 -11.16 -11.63 -7.57
N ALA A 383 -10.07 -10.88 -7.40
CA ALA A 383 -10.12 -9.46 -7.06
C ALA A 383 -10.77 -8.63 -8.17
N GLU A 384 -10.50 -8.91 -9.45
CA GLU A 384 -11.08 -8.17 -10.57
C GLU A 384 -12.57 -8.49 -10.77
N LEU A 385 -12.95 -9.77 -10.69
CA LEU A 385 -14.36 -10.18 -10.67
C LEU A 385 -15.13 -9.50 -9.55
N ALA A 386 -14.56 -9.45 -8.34
CA ALA A 386 -15.17 -8.77 -7.20
C ALA A 386 -15.38 -7.27 -7.45
N LYS A 387 -14.42 -6.57 -8.10
CA LYS A 387 -14.59 -5.15 -8.49
C LYS A 387 -15.74 -4.97 -9.47
N LYS A 388 -15.91 -5.89 -10.42
CA LYS A 388 -17.01 -5.89 -11.39
C LYS A 388 -18.33 -6.43 -10.82
N GLY A 389 -18.38 -6.77 -9.53
CA GLY A 389 -19.59 -7.22 -8.83
C GLY A 389 -19.94 -8.69 -9.06
N PHE A 390 -19.03 -9.49 -9.61
CA PHE A 390 -19.20 -10.93 -9.76
C PHE A 390 -18.66 -11.67 -8.54
N GLN A 391 -19.42 -12.65 -8.05
CA GLN A 391 -18.99 -13.59 -7.03
C GLN A 391 -19.22 -15.01 -7.55
N TYR A 392 -18.26 -15.89 -7.32
CA TYR A 392 -18.53 -17.33 -7.41
C TYR A 392 -19.62 -17.68 -6.38
N GLY A 393 -20.52 -18.61 -6.71
CA GLY A 393 -21.55 -19.03 -5.76
C GLY A 393 -22.48 -20.11 -6.30
N TYR A 394 -23.36 -20.60 -5.43
CA TYR A 394 -24.47 -21.48 -5.80
C TYR A 394 -25.77 -20.71 -5.66
N SER A 395 -26.59 -20.69 -6.71
CA SER A 395 -27.93 -20.11 -6.62
C SER A 395 -28.86 -21.11 -5.94
N PHE A 396 -29.42 -20.72 -4.79
CA PHE A 396 -30.35 -21.54 -4.02
C PHE A 396 -31.61 -20.75 -3.67
N ASP A 397 -32.70 -21.47 -3.39
CA ASP A 397 -33.96 -20.88 -2.97
C ASP A 397 -33.90 -20.50 -1.48
N GLN A 398 -33.78 -19.19 -1.22
CA GLN A 398 -33.74 -18.62 0.13
C GLN A 398 -35.02 -18.89 0.93
N GLY A 399 -36.14 -19.21 0.29
CA GLY A 399 -37.38 -19.60 0.97
C GLY A 399 -37.33 -21.01 1.57
N ASN A 400 -36.34 -21.81 1.22
CA ASN A 400 -36.21 -23.21 1.65
C ASN A 400 -34.84 -23.54 2.27
N TRP A 401 -33.81 -22.79 1.94
CA TRP A 401 -32.43 -23.07 2.35
C TRP A 401 -31.75 -21.86 2.98
N THR A 402 -30.86 -22.15 3.92
CA THR A 402 -29.95 -21.19 4.54
C THR A 402 -28.52 -21.68 4.37
N GLN A 403 -27.62 -20.83 3.89
CA GLN A 403 -26.20 -21.15 3.87
C GLN A 403 -25.59 -21.00 5.25
N VAL A 404 -24.88 -22.03 5.71
CA VAL A 404 -24.25 -22.06 7.05
C VAL A 404 -22.73 -22.03 6.99
N ALA A 405 -22.13 -22.42 5.86
CA ALA A 405 -20.70 -22.32 5.61
C ALA A 405 -20.39 -22.23 4.11
N GLY A 406 -19.29 -21.58 3.75
CA GLY A 406 -18.82 -21.44 2.37
C GLY A 406 -17.31 -21.27 2.31
N ASN A 407 -16.64 -21.94 1.36
CA ASN A 407 -15.19 -21.83 1.17
C ASN A 407 -14.85 -21.29 -0.22
N ALA A 408 -13.82 -20.44 -0.29
CA ALA A 408 -13.38 -19.76 -1.50
C ALA A 408 -14.57 -19.14 -2.26
N GLY A 409 -14.79 -19.52 -3.51
CA GLY A 409 -15.91 -19.06 -4.32
C GLY A 409 -17.29 -19.53 -3.91
N MET A 410 -17.47 -20.17 -2.75
CA MET A 410 -18.80 -20.37 -2.17
C MET A 410 -18.98 -19.56 -0.87
N SER A 411 -17.97 -18.77 -0.46
CA SER A 411 -18.08 -17.86 0.68
C SER A 411 -18.93 -16.64 0.30
N THR A 412 -19.89 -16.26 1.14
CA THR A 412 -20.71 -15.06 0.95
C THR A 412 -20.05 -13.79 1.49
N GLY A 413 -18.72 -13.80 1.65
CA GLY A 413 -17.99 -12.76 2.37
C GLY A 413 -18.23 -12.78 3.89
N LYS A 414 -18.80 -13.86 4.42
CA LYS A 414 -19.01 -14.09 5.85
C LYS A 414 -18.37 -15.41 6.27
N PRO A 415 -17.81 -15.51 7.48
CA PRO A 415 -17.37 -16.78 8.04
C PRO A 415 -18.54 -17.77 8.17
N ALA A 416 -18.20 -19.05 8.36
CA ALA A 416 -19.18 -20.05 8.75
C ALA A 416 -19.87 -19.65 10.06
N LEU A 417 -21.13 -20.07 10.23
CA LEU A 417 -21.83 -19.92 11.49
C LEU A 417 -21.04 -20.62 12.61
N GLY A 418 -21.04 -20.00 13.79
CA GLY A 418 -20.53 -20.66 14.99
C GLY A 418 -21.49 -21.76 15.46
N GLU A 419 -21.09 -22.47 16.51
CA GLU A 419 -21.80 -23.65 16.98
C GLU A 419 -23.23 -23.36 17.40
N ASN A 420 -23.44 -22.30 18.19
CA ASN A 420 -24.73 -21.97 18.76
C ASN A 420 -25.65 -21.32 17.71
N ALA A 421 -25.11 -20.49 16.83
CA ALA A 421 -25.84 -19.99 15.67
C ALA A 421 -26.30 -21.16 14.77
N PHE A 422 -25.40 -22.10 14.46
CA PHE A 422 -25.77 -23.26 13.65
C PHE A 422 -26.84 -24.12 14.33
N LYS A 423 -26.70 -24.42 15.64
CA LYS A 423 -27.69 -25.21 16.40
C LYS A 423 -29.07 -24.56 16.34
N SER A 424 -29.15 -23.25 16.60
CA SER A 424 -30.40 -22.48 16.56
C SER A 424 -31.09 -22.55 15.20
N ALA A 425 -30.32 -22.46 14.10
CA ALA A 425 -30.87 -22.57 12.75
C ALA A 425 -31.24 -24.01 12.36
N TYR A 426 -30.44 -24.99 12.79
CA TYR A 426 -30.65 -26.41 12.50
C TYR A 426 -31.83 -27.01 13.27
N GLU A 427 -32.15 -26.52 14.46
CA GLU A 427 -33.34 -26.96 15.21
C GLU A 427 -34.67 -26.61 14.51
N LEU A 428 -34.65 -25.63 13.61
CA LEU A 428 -35.79 -25.27 12.76
C LEU A 428 -35.83 -26.05 11.44
N SER A 429 -34.80 -26.86 11.16
CA SER A 429 -34.74 -27.70 9.96
C SER A 429 -35.95 -28.61 9.88
N SER A 430 -36.65 -28.56 8.76
CA SER A 430 -37.90 -29.33 8.59
C SER A 430 -37.65 -30.84 8.56
N ASN A 431 -36.48 -31.27 8.05
CA ASN A 431 -36.18 -32.68 7.83
C ASN A 431 -34.84 -33.17 8.38
N ASN A 432 -34.11 -32.31 9.11
CA ASN A 432 -32.74 -32.53 9.57
C ASN A 432 -31.75 -32.74 8.40
N ILE A 433 -31.93 -32.01 7.29
CA ILE A 433 -31.14 -32.17 6.07
C ILE A 433 -30.10 -31.07 5.93
N ILE A 434 -28.87 -31.48 5.62
CA ILE A 434 -27.76 -30.63 5.24
C ILE A 434 -27.41 -30.90 3.79
N HIS A 435 -27.34 -29.86 2.97
CA HIS A 435 -26.91 -29.94 1.58
C HIS A 435 -25.48 -29.40 1.44
N ARG A 436 -24.61 -30.20 0.83
CA ARG A 436 -23.29 -29.77 0.38
C ARG A 436 -23.31 -29.58 -1.13
N THR A 437 -22.81 -28.45 -1.59
CA THR A 437 -22.48 -28.23 -3.01
C THR A 437 -20.99 -28.00 -3.21
N CYS A 438 -20.41 -28.50 -4.30
CA CYS A 438 -18.98 -28.44 -4.56
C CYS A 438 -18.72 -28.17 -6.05
N GLY A 439 -18.17 -26.99 -6.37
CA GLY A 439 -17.84 -26.59 -7.74
C GLY A 439 -16.67 -27.40 -8.32
N ASP A 440 -15.65 -27.62 -7.49
CA ASP A 440 -14.35 -28.20 -7.89
C ASP A 440 -14.30 -29.73 -7.74
N CYS A 441 -15.39 -30.36 -7.29
CA CYS A 441 -15.43 -31.81 -7.15
C CYS A 441 -15.34 -32.49 -8.52
N GLU A 442 -14.34 -33.37 -8.67
CA GLU A 442 -14.07 -34.11 -9.92
C GLU A 442 -15.25 -34.97 -10.37
N SER A 443 -16.01 -35.53 -9.41
CA SER A 443 -17.12 -36.43 -9.69
C SER A 443 -18.43 -35.63 -9.78
N PRO A 444 -19.17 -35.67 -10.90
CA PRO A 444 -20.46 -34.99 -11.05
C PRO A 444 -21.47 -35.36 -9.95
N GLU A 445 -21.44 -36.61 -9.49
CA GLU A 445 -22.31 -37.12 -8.42
C GLU A 445 -22.01 -36.53 -7.04
N HIS A 446 -20.85 -35.91 -6.84
CA HIS A 446 -20.41 -35.31 -5.57
C HIS A 446 -20.52 -33.79 -5.57
N LYS A 447 -20.89 -33.19 -6.71
CA LYS A 447 -21.18 -31.75 -6.79
C LYS A 447 -22.38 -31.35 -5.93
N HIS A 448 -23.29 -32.30 -5.65
CA HIS A 448 -24.38 -32.14 -4.71
C HIS A 448 -24.55 -33.40 -3.86
N VAL A 449 -24.52 -33.25 -2.54
CA VAL A 449 -24.72 -34.35 -1.60
C VAL A 449 -25.64 -33.87 -0.48
N TYR A 450 -26.68 -34.65 -0.18
CA TYR A 450 -27.62 -34.37 0.89
C TYR A 450 -27.37 -35.34 2.04
N HIS A 451 -27.07 -34.79 3.22
CA HIS A 451 -26.86 -35.51 4.46
C HIS A 451 -28.10 -35.35 5.34
N ARG A 452 -28.82 -36.44 5.62
CA ARG A 452 -29.95 -36.43 6.55
C ARG A 452 -29.60 -37.11 7.85
N ARG A 453 -29.90 -36.45 8.97
CA ARG A 453 -29.75 -37.02 10.31
C ARG A 453 -31.09 -37.59 10.82
N PHE A 454 -31.05 -38.76 11.48
CA PHE A 454 -32.21 -39.46 12.04
C PHE A 454 -32.31 -39.35 13.57
N THR A 455 -31.21 -39.01 14.24
CA THR A 455 -31.14 -38.84 15.69
C THR A 455 -30.89 -37.37 16.04
N ALA A 456 -31.28 -36.96 17.25
CA ALA A 456 -30.96 -35.63 17.75
C ALA A 456 -29.44 -35.39 17.77
N VAL A 457 -29.02 -34.13 17.65
CA VAL A 457 -27.62 -33.74 17.78
C VAL A 457 -27.25 -33.77 19.26
N PRO A 458 -26.24 -34.56 19.69
CA PRO A 458 -25.79 -34.55 21.08
C PRO A 458 -25.19 -33.20 21.47
N ASP A 459 -25.41 -32.76 22.71
CA ASP A 459 -24.96 -31.45 23.20
C ASP A 459 -23.44 -31.23 23.04
N GLU A 460 -22.64 -32.30 23.20
CA GLU A 460 -21.18 -32.23 23.08
C GLU A 460 -20.67 -32.30 21.63
N LEU A 461 -21.55 -32.48 20.64
CA LEU A 461 -21.19 -32.57 19.22
C LEU A 461 -21.42 -31.22 18.52
N ASN A 462 -20.34 -30.54 18.20
CA ASN A 462 -20.37 -29.47 17.20
C ASN A 462 -20.54 -30.08 15.81
N LEU A 463 -21.80 -30.22 15.37
CA LEU A 463 -22.13 -30.92 14.13
C LEU A 463 -21.55 -30.22 12.89
N LEU A 464 -21.61 -28.89 12.83
CA LEU A 464 -21.11 -28.14 11.68
C LEU A 464 -19.60 -28.29 11.52
N ASP A 465 -18.82 -28.10 12.59
CA ASP A 465 -17.37 -28.33 12.55
C ASP A 465 -17.04 -29.79 12.22
N HIS A 466 -17.80 -30.75 12.78
CA HIS A 466 -17.61 -32.16 12.45
C HIS A 466 -17.84 -32.46 10.96
N LEU A 467 -18.83 -31.84 10.32
CA LEU A 467 -19.08 -31.98 8.90
C LEU A 467 -18.01 -31.28 8.04
N MET A 468 -17.48 -30.16 8.54
CA MET A 468 -16.48 -29.35 7.83
C MET A 468 -15.05 -29.89 7.98
N ASN A 469 -14.70 -30.50 9.11
CA ASN A 469 -13.33 -30.80 9.51
C ASN A 469 -13.16 -32.16 10.24
N GLY A 470 -14.24 -32.87 10.57
CA GLY A 470 -14.19 -34.13 11.32
C GLY A 470 -13.56 -35.30 10.54
N TRP A 471 -12.81 -36.15 11.23
CA TRP A 471 -12.03 -37.27 10.64
C TRP A 471 -12.24 -38.61 11.37
N ASP A 472 -13.27 -38.66 12.22
CA ASP A 472 -13.68 -39.80 13.02
C ASP A 472 -15.22 -39.87 13.08
N ASN A 473 -15.78 -40.72 13.95
CA ASN A 473 -17.22 -40.80 14.19
C ASN A 473 -17.65 -39.98 15.43
N ALA A 474 -16.87 -38.95 15.78
CA ALA A 474 -17.02 -38.14 16.99
C ALA A 474 -17.07 -38.97 18.29
N GLY A 475 -16.27 -40.03 18.39
CA GLY A 475 -16.33 -40.95 19.54
C GLY A 475 -17.65 -41.72 19.66
N GLY A 476 -18.33 -41.99 18.54
CA GLY A 476 -19.59 -42.72 18.48
C GLY A 476 -20.86 -41.87 18.52
N ARG A 477 -20.74 -40.55 18.37
CA ARG A 477 -21.87 -39.59 18.35
C ARG A 477 -22.39 -39.29 16.93
N SER A 478 -21.66 -39.71 15.92
CA SER A 478 -22.05 -39.60 14.51
C SER A 478 -21.75 -40.91 13.78
N VAL A 479 -22.71 -41.83 13.77
CA VAL A 479 -22.57 -43.17 13.22
C VAL A 479 -23.37 -43.31 11.92
N TRP A 480 -22.67 -43.58 10.82
CA TRP A 480 -23.28 -43.86 9.53
C TRP A 480 -24.27 -45.03 9.60
N ASN A 481 -25.42 -44.86 8.95
CA ASN A 481 -26.54 -45.81 8.93
C ASN A 481 -27.23 -46.06 10.29
N VAL A 482 -26.93 -45.23 11.30
CA VAL A 482 -27.65 -45.15 12.57
C VAL A 482 -28.13 -43.71 12.77
N ASP A 483 -27.18 -42.78 12.81
CA ASP A 483 -27.44 -41.36 13.04
C ASP A 483 -27.69 -40.61 11.73
N PHE A 484 -27.05 -40.99 10.62
CA PHE A 484 -27.19 -40.28 9.35
C PHE A 484 -27.05 -41.15 8.10
N GLN A 485 -27.47 -40.59 6.96
CA GLN A 485 -27.28 -41.16 5.62
C GLN A 485 -27.10 -40.08 4.54
N LEU A 486 -26.49 -40.45 3.41
CA LEU A 486 -26.23 -39.59 2.25
C LEU A 486 -27.14 -39.92 1.06
N TYR A 487 -27.49 -38.89 0.28
CA TYR A 487 -28.40 -38.95 -0.86
C TYR A 487 -27.95 -38.03 -2.00
N SER A 488 -28.38 -38.33 -3.22
CA SER A 488 -28.09 -37.52 -4.41
C SER A 488 -29.06 -36.36 -4.61
N THR A 489 -30.27 -36.46 -4.06
CA THR A 489 -31.33 -35.46 -4.23
C THR A 489 -32.01 -35.15 -2.90
N TYR A 490 -32.61 -33.96 -2.83
CA TYR A 490 -33.40 -33.54 -1.66
C TYR A 490 -34.62 -34.44 -1.45
N GLU A 491 -35.33 -34.80 -2.53
CA GLU A 491 -36.53 -35.63 -2.45
C GLU A 491 -36.23 -37.04 -1.94
N ASP A 492 -35.12 -37.65 -2.40
CA ASP A 492 -34.62 -38.93 -1.87
C ASP A 492 -34.30 -38.82 -0.37
N ALA A 493 -33.66 -37.73 0.05
CA ALA A 493 -33.33 -37.51 1.45
C ALA A 493 -34.60 -37.39 2.30
N VAL A 494 -35.60 -36.60 1.88
CA VAL A 494 -36.89 -36.43 2.59
C VAL A 494 -37.67 -37.74 2.70
N ASN A 495 -37.71 -38.53 1.62
CA ASN A 495 -38.44 -39.79 1.57
C ASN A 495 -37.66 -41.00 2.11
N ASP A 496 -36.36 -40.81 2.39
CA ASP A 496 -35.43 -41.87 2.77
C ASP A 496 -35.32 -42.99 1.71
N GLU A 497 -35.26 -42.58 0.44
CA GLU A 497 -35.12 -43.46 -0.71
C GLU A 497 -33.71 -43.38 -1.29
N ASN A 498 -33.23 -44.42 -1.99
CA ASN A 498 -31.96 -44.38 -2.72
C ASN A 498 -30.71 -43.96 -1.90
N ARG A 499 -30.65 -44.37 -0.63
CA ARG A 499 -29.50 -44.18 0.27
C ARG A 499 -28.18 -44.55 -0.42
N TRP A 500 -27.15 -43.71 -0.31
CA TRP A 500 -25.83 -44.02 -0.86
C TRP A 500 -25.22 -45.26 -0.19
N PRO A 501 -24.86 -46.30 -0.96
CA PRO A 501 -24.04 -47.38 -0.44
C PRO A 501 -22.57 -46.95 -0.33
N CYS A 502 -21.87 -47.48 0.67
CA CYS A 502 -20.44 -47.26 0.86
C CYS A 502 -19.64 -48.52 0.50
N PRO A 503 -18.39 -48.37 0.01
CA PRO A 503 -17.51 -49.49 -0.27
C PRO A 503 -17.40 -50.45 0.93
N ASN A 504 -17.54 -51.76 0.68
CA ASN A 504 -17.52 -52.80 1.72
C ASN A 504 -18.58 -52.63 2.83
N ASN A 505 -19.65 -51.88 2.59
CA ASN A 505 -20.68 -51.58 3.59
C ASN A 505 -20.09 -50.91 4.85
N SER A 506 -19.08 -50.06 4.67
CA SER A 506 -18.40 -49.33 5.73
C SER A 506 -18.14 -47.89 5.28
N PHE A 507 -18.56 -46.93 6.09
CA PHE A 507 -18.23 -45.52 5.90
C PHE A 507 -16.78 -45.24 6.30
N ASN A 508 -16.02 -44.56 5.44
CA ASN A 508 -14.65 -44.15 5.77
C ASN A 508 -14.65 -42.78 6.45
N TYR A 509 -14.70 -42.74 7.79
CA TYR A 509 -14.70 -41.47 8.54
C TYR A 509 -13.45 -40.60 8.34
N GLY A 510 -12.35 -41.16 7.83
CA GLY A 510 -11.17 -40.37 7.45
C GLY A 510 -11.34 -39.58 6.16
N ALA A 511 -12.41 -39.84 5.40
CA ALA A 511 -12.86 -39.02 4.28
C ALA A 511 -14.10 -38.23 4.73
N THR A 512 -13.85 -37.03 5.23
CA THR A 512 -14.84 -36.14 5.83
C THR A 512 -16.04 -35.90 4.91
N PHE A 513 -17.25 -35.91 5.49
CA PHE A 513 -18.56 -35.71 4.84
C PHE A 513 -19.05 -36.85 3.92
N ASP A 514 -18.31 -37.25 2.88
CA ASP A 514 -18.76 -38.21 1.87
C ASP A 514 -18.38 -39.67 2.17
N GLY A 515 -17.35 -39.90 2.99
CA GLY A 515 -16.90 -41.24 3.37
C GLY A 515 -16.36 -42.09 2.23
N GLU A 516 -15.97 -41.49 1.10
CA GLU A 516 -15.67 -42.13 -0.19
C GLU A 516 -16.85 -42.97 -0.76
N CYS A 517 -18.06 -42.70 -0.28
CA CYS A 517 -19.28 -43.35 -0.73
C CYS A 517 -19.79 -42.71 -2.01
N SER A 518 -20.59 -43.42 -2.80
CA SER A 518 -21.18 -42.87 -4.02
C SER A 518 -22.55 -43.50 -4.28
N PRO A 519 -23.41 -42.90 -5.13
CA PRO A 519 -24.71 -43.49 -5.45
C PRO A 519 -24.61 -44.91 -6.04
N SER A 520 -23.49 -45.20 -6.73
CA SER A 520 -23.21 -46.50 -7.33
C SER A 520 -22.62 -47.54 -6.35
N GLY A 521 -22.17 -47.10 -5.17
CA GLY A 521 -21.40 -47.93 -4.23
C GLY A 521 -19.93 -48.11 -4.58
N ALA A 522 -19.49 -47.58 -5.73
CA ALA A 522 -18.08 -47.52 -6.08
C ALA A 522 -17.35 -46.53 -5.17
N ARG A 523 -16.08 -46.84 -4.86
CA ARG A 523 -15.22 -45.93 -4.10
C ARG A 523 -14.85 -44.72 -4.95
N ARG A 524 -15.11 -43.51 -4.45
CA ARG A 524 -14.64 -42.25 -5.05
C ARG A 524 -13.69 -41.56 -4.08
N ARG A 525 -12.49 -41.24 -4.53
CA ARG A 525 -11.46 -40.57 -3.72
C ARG A 525 -11.49 -39.07 -4.02
N ASN A 526 -10.86 -38.29 -3.14
CA ASN A 526 -10.67 -36.85 -3.31
C ASN A 526 -11.99 -36.05 -3.41
N GLN A 527 -13.10 -36.60 -2.90
CA GLN A 527 -14.40 -35.91 -2.83
C GLN A 527 -14.76 -35.44 -1.41
N TRP A 528 -13.84 -35.62 -0.46
CA TRP A 528 -14.00 -35.24 0.94
C TRP A 528 -14.15 -33.74 1.12
N LEU A 529 -14.70 -33.34 2.26
CA LEU A 529 -14.87 -31.95 2.62
C LEU A 529 -13.83 -31.52 3.66
N ARG A 530 -13.11 -30.43 3.41
CA ARG A 530 -12.28 -29.82 4.46
C ARG A 530 -12.12 -28.34 4.27
N PHE A 531 -12.56 -27.59 5.27
CA PHE A 531 -12.38 -26.14 5.30
C PHE A 531 -11.01 -25.74 5.87
N SER A 532 -10.45 -26.53 6.79
CA SER A 532 -9.14 -26.27 7.39
C SER A 532 -8.21 -27.47 7.29
N ASN A 533 -7.09 -27.33 6.57
CA ASN A 533 -6.07 -28.37 6.44
C ASN A 533 -4.67 -27.82 6.75
N PRO A 534 -4.06 -28.18 7.89
CA PRO A 534 -2.69 -27.76 8.22
C PRO A 534 -1.60 -28.44 7.35
N HIS A 535 -1.95 -29.43 6.52
CA HIS A 535 -0.99 -30.26 5.78
C HIS A 535 -1.32 -30.42 4.28
N GLY A 536 -2.17 -29.55 3.72
CA GLY A 536 -2.51 -29.54 2.28
C GLY A 536 -3.59 -28.50 1.97
N SER A 537 -3.97 -28.35 0.70
CA SER A 537 -4.99 -27.37 0.31
C SER A 537 -6.39 -27.78 0.79
N PRO A 538 -7.19 -26.86 1.37
CA PRO A 538 -8.60 -27.11 1.66
C PRO A 538 -9.39 -27.28 0.36
N VAL A 539 -10.56 -27.91 0.44
CA VAL A 539 -11.42 -28.09 -0.74
C VAL A 539 -12.13 -26.76 -1.02
N ARG A 540 -11.84 -26.17 -2.18
CA ARG A 540 -12.34 -24.86 -2.59
C ARG A 540 -13.71 -25.00 -3.26
N ASN A 541 -14.42 -23.87 -3.33
CA ASN A 541 -15.73 -23.75 -3.96
C ASN A 541 -16.76 -24.74 -3.40
N VAL A 542 -16.79 -24.90 -2.07
CA VAL A 542 -17.77 -25.73 -1.35
C VAL A 542 -18.67 -24.88 -0.48
N GLY A 543 -19.98 -25.10 -0.57
CA GLY A 543 -21.00 -24.51 0.30
C GLY A 543 -21.76 -25.57 1.08
N ILE A 544 -22.14 -25.25 2.32
CA ILE A 544 -23.03 -26.06 3.17
C ILE A 544 -24.29 -25.26 3.46
N TYR A 545 -25.44 -25.91 3.29
CA TYR A 545 -26.77 -25.35 3.47
C TYR A 545 -27.61 -26.27 4.37
N ILE A 546 -28.59 -25.70 5.07
CA ILE A 546 -29.61 -26.44 5.83
C ILE A 546 -30.99 -26.11 5.29
N ASP A 547 -31.93 -27.05 5.38
CA ASP A 547 -33.31 -26.89 4.90
C ASP A 547 -34.19 -26.08 5.89
N THR A 548 -33.71 -24.87 6.18
CA THR A 548 -34.39 -23.82 6.96
C THR A 548 -34.44 -22.57 6.07
N PRO A 549 -35.58 -21.86 5.94
CA PRO A 549 -35.66 -20.61 5.20
C PRO A 549 -34.65 -19.57 5.71
N THR A 550 -34.02 -18.83 4.79
CA THR A 550 -33.05 -17.77 5.14
C THR A 550 -33.71 -16.71 6.01
N GLY A 551 -33.16 -16.52 7.21
CA GLY A 551 -33.62 -15.50 8.17
C GLY A 551 -34.66 -15.99 9.18
N GLU A 552 -35.05 -17.27 9.15
CA GLU A 552 -35.79 -17.90 10.24
C GLU A 552 -34.82 -18.46 11.31
N GLY A 553 -35.10 -18.18 12.58
CA GLY A 553 -34.29 -18.60 13.72
C GLY A 553 -33.00 -17.83 13.91
N VAL A 554 -32.23 -17.65 12.83
CA VAL A 554 -30.96 -16.92 12.84
C VAL A 554 -30.90 -15.97 11.65
N ARG A 555 -30.71 -14.69 11.94
CA ARG A 555 -30.57 -13.63 10.93
C ARG A 555 -29.15 -13.12 10.93
N ALA A 556 -28.48 -13.23 9.78
CA ALA A 556 -27.19 -12.59 9.61
C ALA A 556 -27.36 -11.06 9.69
N PHE A 557 -26.53 -10.39 10.49
CA PHE A 557 -26.46 -8.94 10.44
C PHE A 557 -25.82 -8.53 9.10
N ASP A 558 -26.44 -7.58 8.42
CA ASP A 558 -25.80 -6.91 7.29
C ASP A 558 -24.71 -5.97 7.81
N THR A 559 -23.57 -5.91 7.12
CA THR A 559 -22.41 -5.10 7.50
C THR A 559 -22.81 -3.63 7.66
N ARG A 560 -23.85 -3.16 6.95
CA ARG A 560 -24.43 -1.82 7.09
C ARG A 560 -25.94 -1.86 7.29
N SER A 561 -26.38 -2.41 8.42
CA SER A 561 -27.80 -2.38 8.80
C SER A 561 -28.19 -1.06 9.49
N GLY A 562 -28.78 -0.13 8.74
CA GLY A 562 -29.25 1.15 9.26
C GLY A 562 -28.11 2.02 9.80
N ILE A 563 -28.11 2.32 11.10
CA ILE A 563 -27.01 3.06 11.76
C ILE A 563 -25.91 2.15 12.32
N TYR A 564 -26.07 0.83 12.23
CA TYR A 564 -25.10 -0.14 12.73
C TYR A 564 -24.08 -0.50 11.64
N LEU A 565 -22.84 -0.73 12.07
CA LEU A 565 -21.72 -1.25 11.31
C LEU A 565 -21.24 -2.54 11.99
N ASP A 566 -21.05 -3.61 11.22
CA ASP A 566 -20.58 -4.92 11.69
C ASP A 566 -19.37 -5.33 10.85
N GLU A 567 -18.17 -5.21 11.42
CA GLU A 567 -16.91 -5.37 10.67
C GLU A 567 -15.76 -5.81 11.59
N SER A 568 -14.77 -6.47 11.01
CA SER A 568 -13.54 -6.82 11.70
C SER A 568 -12.65 -5.59 11.91
N ILE A 569 -12.00 -5.50 13.07
CA ILE A 569 -10.96 -4.53 13.38
C ILE A 569 -9.61 -5.15 12.98
N GLY A 570 -8.76 -4.38 12.30
CA GLY A 570 -7.35 -4.76 12.09
C GLY A 570 -7.07 -5.83 11.04
N ASN A 571 -8.03 -6.15 10.16
CA ASN A 571 -7.88 -7.14 9.08
C ASN A 571 -7.36 -8.51 9.57
N PRO A 572 -8.09 -9.18 10.49
CA PRO A 572 -7.69 -10.48 10.99
C PRO A 572 -7.64 -11.51 9.85
N LEU A 573 -6.80 -12.55 9.98
CA LEU A 573 -6.70 -13.62 8.99
C LEU A 573 -8.03 -14.35 8.75
N LEU A 574 -8.86 -14.46 9.80
CA LEU A 574 -10.21 -15.00 9.73
C LEU A 574 -11.18 -13.92 10.19
N ASP A 575 -12.07 -13.50 9.28
CA ASP A 575 -13.10 -12.52 9.58
C ASP A 575 -14.16 -13.06 10.55
N GLY A 576 -14.74 -12.14 11.31
CA GLY A 576 -15.91 -12.40 12.16
C GLY A 576 -17.23 -12.06 11.47
N ALA A 577 -18.34 -12.47 12.08
CA ALA A 577 -19.67 -11.99 11.72
C ALA A 577 -20.62 -12.06 12.91
N THR A 578 -21.62 -11.18 12.92
CA THR A 578 -22.72 -11.24 13.87
C THR A 578 -23.98 -11.84 13.25
N THR A 579 -24.65 -12.69 14.02
CA THR A 579 -26.02 -13.16 13.76
C THR A 579 -26.92 -12.88 14.96
N LEU A 580 -28.21 -12.74 14.72
CA LEU A 580 -29.23 -12.43 15.72
C LEU A 580 -30.37 -13.44 15.63
N ASN A 581 -30.76 -13.97 16.77
CA ASN A 581 -31.89 -14.86 16.90
C ASN A 581 -33.21 -14.10 17.10
N ASP A 582 -34.32 -14.78 16.86
CA ASP A 582 -35.67 -14.22 17.07
C ASP A 582 -35.98 -13.90 18.55
N ASP A 583 -35.16 -14.38 19.50
CA ASP A 583 -35.26 -14.10 20.95
C ASP A 583 -34.35 -12.94 21.43
N ASP A 584 -33.82 -12.14 20.49
CA ASP A 584 -32.88 -11.04 20.72
C ASP A 584 -31.48 -11.45 21.25
N THR A 585 -31.11 -12.72 21.11
CA THR A 585 -29.74 -13.20 21.41
C THR A 585 -28.81 -12.97 20.21
N TYR A 586 -27.63 -12.39 20.45
CA TYR A 586 -26.59 -12.22 19.43
C TYR A 586 -25.55 -13.34 19.52
N HIS A 587 -25.20 -13.93 18.38
CA HIS A 587 -24.03 -14.80 18.23
C HIS A 587 -23.00 -14.11 17.34
N MET A 588 -21.80 -13.91 17.86
CA MET A 588 -20.72 -13.22 17.15
C MET A 588 -19.53 -14.16 17.01
N THR A 589 -19.17 -14.53 15.78
CA THR A 589 -17.90 -15.20 15.52
C THR A 589 -16.79 -14.16 15.37
N CYS A 590 -15.60 -14.46 15.85
CA CYS A 590 -14.45 -13.57 15.76
C CYS A 590 -13.13 -14.33 15.63
N GLY A 591 -12.27 -13.83 14.74
CA GLY A 591 -10.84 -14.15 14.70
C GLY A 591 -10.00 -13.05 15.34
N GLY A 592 -8.72 -13.00 14.96
CA GLY A 592 -7.80 -11.92 15.34
C GLY A 592 -6.75 -12.31 16.38
N ALA A 593 -5.60 -11.63 16.30
CA ALA A 593 -4.46 -11.83 17.18
C ALA A 593 -4.76 -11.41 18.62
N ASP A 594 -5.29 -10.20 18.83
CA ASP A 594 -5.81 -9.71 20.10
C ASP A 594 -6.43 -8.30 19.95
N ILE A 595 -7.35 -7.91 20.84
CA ILE A 595 -7.71 -6.50 21.11
C ILE A 595 -6.86 -6.05 22.31
N TRP A 596 -5.59 -5.79 22.04
CA TRP A 596 -4.57 -5.39 23.02
C TRP A 596 -3.32 -4.82 22.34
N GLY A 597 -2.46 -4.16 23.10
CA GLY A 597 -1.16 -3.70 22.62
C GLY A 597 -1.27 -2.42 21.79
N TRP A 598 -0.53 -2.33 20.68
CA TRP A 598 -0.52 -1.13 19.81
C TRP A 598 -1.54 -1.19 18.68
N LYS A 599 -1.97 -2.39 18.27
CA LYS A 599 -2.93 -2.60 17.20
C LYS A 599 -3.88 -3.72 17.62
N ASP A 600 -5.15 -3.54 17.34
CA ASP A 600 -6.23 -4.41 17.71
C ASP A 600 -6.68 -5.24 16.51
N GLU A 601 -6.89 -6.53 16.73
CA GLU A 601 -7.51 -7.46 15.80
C GLU A 601 -8.67 -8.18 16.47
N GLY A 602 -9.87 -8.06 15.90
CA GLY A 602 -11.09 -8.67 16.43
C GLY A 602 -12.30 -8.34 15.57
N HIS A 603 -13.52 -8.52 16.11
CA HIS A 603 -14.76 -8.18 15.43
C HIS A 603 -15.61 -7.22 16.27
N PHE A 604 -16.25 -6.24 15.62
CA PHE A 604 -16.98 -5.17 16.31
C PHE A 604 -18.27 -4.77 15.60
N LYS A 605 -19.39 -5.02 16.27
CA LYS A 605 -20.73 -4.56 15.88
C LYS A 605 -21.10 -3.30 16.65
N SER A 606 -21.22 -2.17 15.97
CA SER A 606 -21.33 -0.87 16.62
C SER A 606 -22.23 0.14 15.91
N ARG A 607 -22.75 1.13 16.65
CA ARG A 607 -23.42 2.31 16.09
C ARG A 607 -22.73 3.59 16.56
N PRO A 608 -22.79 4.69 15.79
CA PRO A 608 -22.32 5.99 16.27
C PRO A 608 -23.16 6.47 17.45
N GLU A 609 -22.51 7.13 18.40
CA GLU A 609 -23.09 7.59 19.65
C GLU A 609 -22.36 8.86 20.11
N THR A 610 -23.05 9.69 20.90
CA THR A 610 -22.49 10.91 21.50
C THR A 610 -23.05 11.13 22.90
N GLY A 611 -22.38 11.96 23.70
CA GLY A 611 -22.86 12.34 25.03
C GLY A 611 -22.54 11.33 26.11
N ASP A 612 -23.27 11.48 27.22
CA ASP A 612 -23.20 10.62 28.38
C ASP A 612 -24.10 9.40 28.18
N ILE A 613 -23.52 8.21 28.35
CA ILE A 613 -24.22 6.95 28.10
C ILE A 613 -23.98 5.91 29.19
N GLU A 614 -24.90 4.97 29.28
CA GLU A 614 -24.74 3.68 29.93
C GLU A 614 -24.97 2.58 28.89
N VAL A 615 -24.06 1.62 28.80
CA VAL A 615 -24.21 0.43 27.97
C VAL A 615 -24.11 -0.81 28.85
N VAL A 616 -25.06 -1.73 28.67
CA VAL A 616 -25.20 -2.99 29.42
C VAL A 616 -25.29 -4.15 28.45
N VAL A 617 -24.64 -5.27 28.77
CA VAL A 617 -24.82 -6.56 28.09
C VAL A 617 -24.64 -7.71 29.08
N ARG A 618 -25.22 -8.87 28.79
CA ARG A 618 -24.82 -10.15 29.38
C ARG A 618 -24.04 -10.98 28.36
N VAL A 619 -22.83 -11.39 28.72
CA VAL A 619 -22.06 -12.39 27.97
C VAL A 619 -22.43 -13.76 28.53
N ASP A 620 -23.16 -14.56 27.76
CA ASP A 620 -23.66 -15.88 28.17
C ASP A 620 -22.61 -16.98 28.01
N GLU A 621 -21.84 -16.93 26.91
CA GLU A 621 -20.83 -17.93 26.59
C GLU A 621 -19.76 -17.38 25.63
N ILE A 622 -18.53 -17.90 25.75
CA ILE A 622 -17.46 -17.79 24.75
C ILE A 622 -17.00 -19.21 24.43
N ALA A 623 -17.30 -19.72 23.24
CA ALA A 623 -17.02 -21.10 22.85
C ALA A 623 -16.66 -21.23 21.35
N PRO A 624 -15.66 -22.06 20.98
CA PRO A 624 -14.70 -22.69 21.88
C PRO A 624 -13.75 -21.65 22.49
N ILE A 625 -13.23 -21.94 23.68
CA ILE A 625 -12.16 -21.12 24.28
C ILE A 625 -10.84 -21.44 23.55
N THR A 626 -10.49 -20.61 22.58
CA THR A 626 -9.28 -20.72 21.75
C THR A 626 -8.01 -20.31 22.50
N ASP A 627 -8.13 -19.36 23.43
CA ASP A 627 -7.10 -18.91 24.35
C ASP A 627 -7.77 -18.45 25.65
N GLY A 628 -7.05 -18.47 26.78
CA GLY A 628 -7.58 -17.92 28.04
C GLY A 628 -7.91 -16.43 27.94
N TRP A 629 -7.26 -15.72 27.00
CA TRP A 629 -7.50 -14.32 26.68
C TRP A 629 -8.33 -14.11 25.41
N ALA A 630 -9.08 -15.10 24.93
CA ALA A 630 -10.24 -14.83 24.07
C ALA A 630 -11.18 -13.88 24.83
N LYS A 631 -11.74 -12.86 24.17
CA LYS A 631 -12.48 -11.77 24.85
C LYS A 631 -13.82 -11.53 24.19
N ALA A 632 -14.83 -11.20 24.99
CA ALA A 632 -16.13 -10.74 24.52
C ALA A 632 -16.72 -9.70 25.48
N GLY A 633 -17.39 -8.67 24.96
CA GLY A 633 -18.05 -7.68 25.81
C GLY A 633 -18.54 -6.44 25.08
N VAL A 634 -18.62 -5.33 25.82
CA VAL A 634 -19.05 -4.01 25.32
C VAL A 634 -17.88 -3.09 25.11
N MET A 635 -17.84 -2.43 23.94
CA MET A 635 -16.75 -1.57 23.55
C MET A 635 -17.27 -0.19 23.13
N LEU A 636 -16.59 0.86 23.62
CA LEU A 636 -16.63 2.21 23.07
C LEU A 636 -15.33 2.42 22.28
N ARG A 637 -15.41 2.85 21.03
CA ARG A 637 -14.25 3.03 20.14
C ARG A 637 -14.41 4.27 19.27
N SER A 638 -13.35 5.04 19.04
CA SER A 638 -13.44 6.28 18.23
C SER A 638 -13.76 5.99 16.76
N ASN A 639 -13.17 4.94 16.17
CA ASN A 639 -13.38 4.52 14.79
C ASN A 639 -12.95 3.05 14.58
N TYR A 640 -12.88 2.56 13.35
CA TYR A 640 -12.49 1.17 13.02
C TYR A 640 -10.99 0.99 12.72
N ASP A 641 -10.15 2.03 12.86
CA ASP A 641 -8.70 1.91 12.72
C ASP A 641 -8.17 0.90 13.75
N ASP A 642 -7.11 0.15 13.43
CA ASP A 642 -6.58 -0.89 14.33
C ASP A 642 -5.96 -0.32 15.62
N ASP A 643 -5.65 0.96 15.66
CA ASP A 643 -5.00 1.64 16.77
C ASP A 643 -5.88 2.71 17.45
N ALA A 644 -7.20 2.64 17.26
CA ALA A 644 -8.16 3.66 17.71
C ALA A 644 -8.30 3.78 19.24
N VAL A 645 -8.71 4.97 19.71
CA VAL A 645 -9.10 5.20 21.11
C VAL A 645 -10.21 4.23 21.49
N THR A 646 -10.02 3.50 22.59
CA THR A 646 -10.85 2.33 22.92
C THR A 646 -11.10 2.22 24.42
N VAL A 647 -12.31 1.81 24.78
CA VAL A 647 -12.68 1.38 26.12
C VAL A 647 -13.46 0.08 25.97
N PHE A 648 -12.88 -1.03 26.42
CA PHE A 648 -13.46 -2.36 26.26
C PHE A 648 -13.68 -3.00 27.64
N GLY A 649 -14.95 -3.08 28.03
CA GLY A 649 -15.39 -3.83 29.20
C GLY A 649 -15.70 -5.25 28.77
N LEU A 650 -14.89 -6.21 29.22
CA LEU A 650 -14.85 -7.55 28.65
C LEU A 650 -14.90 -8.66 29.70
N LEU A 651 -15.45 -9.79 29.30
CA LEU A 651 -15.22 -11.10 29.88
C LEU A 651 -14.19 -11.83 29.00
N SER A 652 -13.21 -12.47 29.63
CA SER A 652 -12.24 -13.31 28.95
C SER A 652 -12.55 -14.79 29.14
N GLY A 653 -12.06 -15.65 28.23
CA GLY A 653 -12.33 -17.08 28.23
C GLY A 653 -12.01 -17.76 29.57
N THR A 654 -10.84 -17.47 30.17
CA THR A 654 -10.47 -18.02 31.49
C THR A 654 -9.74 -17.03 32.41
N ASN A 655 -9.64 -15.75 32.04
CA ASN A 655 -8.93 -14.73 32.83
C ASN A 655 -9.86 -13.72 33.53
N GLY A 656 -11.17 -14.02 33.58
CA GLY A 656 -12.18 -13.22 34.26
C GLY A 656 -12.57 -11.94 33.51
N VAL A 657 -13.15 -10.99 34.24
CA VAL A 657 -13.59 -9.68 33.72
C VAL A 657 -12.52 -8.61 33.83
N ALA A 658 -12.43 -7.72 32.84
CA ALA A 658 -11.45 -6.62 32.81
C ALA A 658 -11.98 -5.40 32.06
N MET A 659 -11.37 -4.24 32.31
CA MET A 659 -11.50 -3.05 31.45
C MET A 659 -10.16 -2.83 30.75
N HIS A 660 -10.16 -2.81 29.43
CA HIS A 660 -9.01 -2.45 28.61
C HIS A 660 -9.24 -1.09 27.98
N THR A 661 -8.21 -0.24 27.96
CA THR A 661 -8.34 1.13 27.50
C THR A 661 -7.14 1.57 26.67
N ARG A 662 -7.45 2.29 25.60
CA ARG A 662 -6.49 3.04 24.80
C ARG A 662 -6.93 4.50 24.80
N VAL A 663 -6.19 5.34 25.52
CA VAL A 663 -6.59 6.73 25.79
C VAL A 663 -6.34 7.68 24.62
N SER A 664 -5.42 7.33 23.71
CA SER A 664 -5.11 8.08 22.48
C SER A 664 -4.78 7.12 21.34
N LYS A 665 -5.02 7.53 20.09
CA LYS A 665 -4.73 6.71 18.90
C LYS A 665 -3.25 6.29 18.89
N GLY A 666 -2.95 5.04 18.57
CA GLY A 666 -1.57 4.50 18.54
C GLY A 666 -0.96 4.15 19.90
N ASN A 667 -1.57 4.57 21.02
CA ASN A 667 -1.03 4.34 22.37
C ASN A 667 -1.16 2.88 22.79
N TYR A 668 -0.22 2.34 23.58
CA TYR A 668 -0.34 0.98 24.10
C TYR A 668 -1.56 0.84 25.02
N MET A 669 -2.37 -0.21 24.80
CA MET A 669 -3.54 -0.48 25.63
C MET A 669 -3.15 -0.75 27.10
N THR A 670 -3.90 -0.18 28.04
CA THR A 670 -3.76 -0.43 29.47
C THR A 670 -4.93 -1.23 30.01
N MET A 671 -4.79 -1.77 31.23
CA MET A 671 -5.86 -2.51 31.92
C MET A 671 -6.08 -1.90 33.32
N PRO A 672 -6.84 -0.80 33.42
CA PRO A 672 -7.09 -0.16 34.71
C PRO A 672 -7.85 -1.11 35.64
N GLY A 673 -7.42 -1.18 36.91
CA GLY A 673 -8.01 -2.06 37.92
C GLY A 673 -7.62 -3.55 37.81
N GLY A 674 -6.96 -3.96 36.73
CA GLY A 674 -6.58 -5.36 36.50
C GLY A 674 -7.76 -6.27 36.16
N ASN A 675 -7.49 -7.57 36.01
CA ASN A 675 -8.51 -8.59 35.79
C ASN A 675 -9.06 -9.15 37.12
N TYR A 676 -10.32 -9.58 37.13
CA TYR A 676 -10.98 -10.08 38.33
C TYR A 676 -11.92 -11.26 38.04
N ASP A 677 -12.14 -12.11 39.05
CA ASP A 677 -13.00 -13.29 39.01
C ASP A 677 -12.64 -14.27 37.88
N LEU A 678 -11.47 -14.91 38.02
CA LEU A 678 -10.95 -15.87 37.03
C LEU A 678 -11.84 -17.12 36.85
N ASN A 679 -12.84 -17.33 37.71
CA ASN A 679 -13.76 -18.46 37.64
C ASN A 679 -15.05 -18.12 36.88
N GLN A 680 -15.22 -16.85 36.51
CA GLN A 680 -16.41 -16.35 35.84
C GLN A 680 -16.49 -16.89 34.41
N LYS A 681 -17.55 -17.64 34.09
CA LYS A 681 -17.81 -18.16 32.72
C LYS A 681 -18.85 -17.36 31.93
N ASN A 682 -19.66 -16.59 32.64
CA ASN A 682 -20.66 -15.67 32.11
C ASN A 682 -20.76 -14.46 33.03
N SER A 683 -21.10 -13.29 32.50
CA SER A 683 -21.18 -12.08 33.32
C SER A 683 -22.03 -11.00 32.66
N TRP A 684 -22.70 -10.20 33.48
CA TRP A 684 -23.24 -8.92 33.07
C TRP A 684 -22.14 -7.87 33.12
N LEU A 685 -21.97 -7.13 32.03
CA LEU A 685 -20.97 -6.09 31.86
C LEU A 685 -21.66 -4.74 31.66
N LYS A 686 -21.11 -3.70 32.27
CA LYS A 686 -21.64 -2.34 32.13
C LYS A 686 -20.53 -1.30 32.06
N LEU A 687 -20.61 -0.45 31.05
CA LEU A 687 -19.78 0.74 30.93
C LEU A 687 -20.65 1.98 31.05
N THR A 688 -20.19 2.94 31.85
CA THR A 688 -20.82 4.25 31.99
C THR A 688 -19.82 5.33 31.56
N LYS A 689 -20.24 6.22 30.67
CA LYS A 689 -19.49 7.40 30.23
C LYS A 689 -20.20 8.65 30.74
N ILE A 690 -19.51 9.47 31.54
CA ILE A 690 -19.97 10.79 31.99
C ILE A 690 -18.84 11.80 31.73
N GLY A 691 -19.02 12.68 30.76
CA GLY A 691 -17.94 13.51 30.20
C GLY A 691 -16.83 12.61 29.65
N SER A 692 -15.61 12.79 30.17
CA SER A 692 -14.45 11.94 29.86
C SER A 692 -14.29 10.74 30.80
N LEU A 693 -15.06 10.65 31.89
CA LEU A 693 -14.89 9.59 32.87
C LEU A 693 -15.61 8.33 32.41
N MET A 694 -14.86 7.25 32.28
CA MET A 694 -15.34 5.91 32.01
C MET A 694 -15.37 5.12 33.31
N SER A 695 -16.48 4.47 33.62
CA SER A 695 -16.62 3.58 34.77
C SER A 695 -17.08 2.19 34.30
N PHE A 696 -16.32 1.15 34.64
CA PHE A 696 -16.65 -0.24 34.33
C PHE A 696 -17.20 -0.97 35.56
N TYR A 697 -18.28 -1.72 35.35
CA TYR A 697 -18.95 -2.53 36.33
C TYR A 697 -19.23 -3.94 35.77
N TYR A 698 -19.33 -4.90 36.67
CA TYR A 698 -19.83 -6.24 36.35
C TYR A 698 -20.87 -6.69 37.38
N SER A 699 -21.64 -7.72 37.03
CA SER A 699 -22.66 -8.32 37.88
C SER A 699 -22.90 -9.81 37.54
N ASP A 700 -23.30 -10.58 38.55
CA ASP A 700 -23.69 -11.99 38.39
C ASP A 700 -25.19 -12.15 38.09
N ASP A 701 -26.01 -11.18 38.51
CA ASP A 701 -27.48 -11.25 38.49
C ASP A 701 -28.14 -10.13 37.65
N GLY A 702 -27.36 -9.17 37.15
CA GLY A 702 -27.84 -8.01 36.40
C GLY A 702 -28.48 -6.92 37.27
N VAL A 703 -28.52 -7.11 38.59
CA VAL A 703 -29.18 -6.21 39.56
C VAL A 703 -28.15 -5.57 40.49
N THR A 704 -27.23 -6.37 41.01
CA THR A 704 -26.18 -5.94 41.95
C THR A 704 -24.90 -5.68 41.18
N TRP A 705 -24.54 -4.41 41.01
CA TRP A 705 -23.39 -3.98 40.22
C TRP A 705 -22.16 -3.67 41.09
N THR A 706 -21.01 -4.22 40.71
CA THR A 706 -19.73 -3.94 41.38
C THR A 706 -18.81 -3.17 40.46
N LYS A 707 -18.39 -1.96 40.87
CA LYS A 707 -17.43 -1.13 40.12
C LYS A 707 -16.04 -1.74 40.17
N ARG A 708 -15.38 -1.86 39.01
CA ARG A 708 -14.02 -2.42 38.91
C ARG A 708 -12.97 -1.38 38.64
N ALA A 709 -13.26 -0.48 37.70
CA ALA A 709 -12.25 0.41 37.16
C ALA A 709 -12.88 1.73 36.74
N GLU A 710 -12.07 2.77 36.81
CA GLU A 710 -12.37 4.10 36.29
C GLU A 710 -11.15 4.67 35.60
N GLU A 711 -11.36 5.33 34.46
CA GLU A 711 -10.32 6.03 33.73
C GLU A 711 -10.89 7.21 32.94
N ASN A 712 -10.09 8.26 32.74
CA ASN A 712 -10.44 9.33 31.84
C ASN A 712 -10.02 8.98 30.41
N VAL A 713 -10.99 8.89 29.51
CA VAL A 713 -10.77 8.63 28.08
C VAL A 713 -11.49 9.71 27.28
N PHE A 714 -10.75 10.38 26.39
CA PHE A 714 -11.27 11.47 25.59
C PHE A 714 -11.63 10.99 24.18
N PHE A 715 -12.89 11.16 23.80
CA PHE A 715 -13.33 10.99 22.41
C PHE A 715 -13.46 12.37 21.76
N PRO A 716 -12.69 12.67 20.70
CA PRO A 716 -12.79 13.94 19.98
C PRO A 716 -14.23 14.24 19.56
N GLU A 717 -14.63 15.50 19.68
CA GLU A 717 -16.00 15.98 19.38
C GLU A 717 -17.13 15.27 20.15
N ASP A 718 -16.76 14.48 21.17
CA ASP A 718 -17.66 13.56 21.87
C ASP A 718 -18.34 12.55 20.94
N GLU A 719 -17.69 12.24 19.81
CA GLU A 719 -18.13 11.25 18.83
C GLU A 719 -17.39 9.93 19.02
N PHE A 720 -18.15 8.85 19.18
CA PHE A 720 -17.60 7.51 19.32
C PHE A 720 -18.60 6.48 18.82
N ARG A 721 -18.18 5.22 18.80
CA ARG A 721 -19.00 4.07 18.46
C ARG A 721 -19.19 3.21 19.68
N VAL A 722 -20.42 2.79 19.95
CA VAL A 722 -20.75 1.86 21.05
C VAL A 722 -21.28 0.57 20.48
N GLY A 723 -20.83 -0.56 21.02
CA GLY A 723 -21.12 -1.85 20.41
C GLY A 723 -20.71 -3.08 21.21
N LEU A 724 -20.92 -4.25 20.59
CA LEU A 724 -20.46 -5.56 21.03
C LEU A 724 -19.15 -5.88 20.30
N ALA A 725 -18.16 -6.41 21.01
CA ALA A 725 -16.89 -6.80 20.41
C ALA A 725 -16.42 -8.17 20.92
N CYS A 726 -15.69 -8.91 20.08
CA CYS A 726 -14.97 -10.11 20.50
C CYS A 726 -13.67 -10.38 19.72
N THR A 727 -12.80 -11.22 20.25
CA THR A 727 -11.56 -11.70 19.61
C THR A 727 -11.23 -13.12 20.08
N SER A 728 -10.73 -13.97 19.17
CA SER A 728 -10.29 -15.33 19.50
C SER A 728 -8.91 -15.38 20.16
N HIS A 729 -8.13 -14.30 20.08
CA HIS A 729 -6.74 -14.27 20.54
C HIS A 729 -5.86 -15.36 19.86
N LYS A 730 -6.29 -15.83 18.69
CA LYS A 730 -5.64 -16.85 17.85
C LYS A 730 -5.96 -16.54 16.40
N THR A 731 -4.98 -16.00 15.67
CA THR A 731 -5.14 -15.61 14.26
C THR A 731 -5.67 -16.74 13.35
N SER A 732 -5.37 -17.99 13.66
CA SER A 732 -5.76 -19.16 12.86
C SER A 732 -7.03 -19.87 13.32
N MET A 733 -7.77 -19.34 14.30
CA MET A 733 -8.98 -19.98 14.84
C MET A 733 -10.07 -18.95 15.12
N LEU A 734 -11.33 -19.33 14.89
CA LEU A 734 -12.50 -18.56 15.30
C LEU A 734 -12.97 -19.00 16.69
N THR A 735 -13.52 -18.06 17.44
CA THR A 735 -14.37 -18.31 18.63
C THR A 735 -15.75 -17.70 18.38
N GLU A 736 -16.78 -18.16 19.09
CA GLU A 736 -18.12 -17.58 19.08
C GLU A 736 -18.47 -17.03 20.47
N ALA A 737 -18.96 -15.80 20.53
CA ALA A 737 -19.50 -15.16 21.72
C ALA A 737 -21.03 -15.04 21.63
N THR A 738 -21.73 -15.48 22.67
CA THR A 738 -23.18 -15.36 22.81
C THR A 738 -23.51 -14.21 23.77
N PHE A 739 -24.33 -13.25 23.31
CA PHE A 739 -24.75 -12.10 24.09
C PHE A 739 -26.27 -12.02 24.21
N SER A 740 -26.77 -11.71 25.41
CA SER A 740 -28.17 -11.37 25.66
C SER A 740 -28.28 -10.02 26.38
N ASN A 741 -29.48 -9.45 26.38
CA ASN A 741 -29.81 -8.22 27.12
C ASN A 741 -28.90 -7.03 26.81
N TYR A 742 -28.57 -6.81 25.53
CA TYR A 742 -27.80 -5.65 25.10
C TYR A 742 -28.67 -4.38 25.07
N GLU A 743 -28.29 -3.36 25.84
CA GLU A 743 -29.01 -2.09 25.93
C GLU A 743 -28.02 -0.90 26.00
N VAL A 744 -28.38 0.19 25.33
CA VAL A 744 -27.65 1.47 25.39
C VAL A 744 -28.64 2.58 25.77
N THR A 745 -28.41 3.21 26.92
CA THR A 745 -29.23 4.30 27.46
C THR A 745 -28.44 5.61 27.48
N ARG A 746 -29.02 6.69 26.97
CA ARG A 746 -28.45 8.05 27.08
C ARG A 746 -28.92 8.73 28.37
N TYR A 747 -28.03 9.45 29.04
CA TYR A 747 -28.41 10.35 30.13
C TYR A 747 -28.98 11.65 29.53
N ALA A 748 -30.31 11.80 29.58
CA ALA A 748 -30.96 13.05 29.19
C ALA A 748 -30.83 14.09 30.31
N ALA A 749 -29.77 14.90 30.31
CA ALA A 749 -29.81 16.19 31.00
C ALA A 749 -30.82 17.11 30.26
N PRO A 750 -31.67 17.90 30.95
CA PRO A 750 -32.50 18.90 30.29
C PRO A 750 -31.57 19.98 29.73
N THR A 751 -31.24 19.87 28.44
CA THR A 751 -30.38 20.83 27.77
C THR A 751 -31.19 22.11 27.48
N GLY A 752 -30.66 23.24 27.96
CA GLY A 752 -31.06 24.54 27.44
C GLY A 752 -30.86 24.56 25.92
N SER A 753 -31.83 25.15 25.22
CA SER A 753 -31.92 25.40 23.77
C SER A 753 -30.58 25.45 23.02
N PRO A 754 -30.46 24.88 21.81
CA PRO A 754 -29.23 24.95 21.04
C PRO A 754 -29.01 26.40 20.57
N THR A 755 -28.17 27.14 21.27
CA THR A 755 -27.47 28.26 20.64
C THR A 755 -26.38 27.67 19.77
N VAL A 756 -26.50 27.89 18.47
CA VAL A 756 -25.40 27.73 17.51
C VAL A 756 -24.29 28.67 17.95
N SER A 757 -23.41 28.16 18.80
CA SER A 757 -22.09 28.70 19.05
C SER A 757 -21.19 27.53 18.74
N SER A 758 -20.41 27.63 17.67
CA SER A 758 -19.22 26.81 17.50
C SER A 758 -18.45 26.89 18.81
N ALA A 759 -18.48 25.83 19.61
CA ALA A 759 -17.54 25.72 20.70
C ALA A 759 -16.15 25.80 20.05
N PRO A 760 -15.22 26.60 20.60
CA PRO A 760 -13.85 26.59 20.11
C PRO A 760 -13.37 25.13 20.16
N THR A 761 -12.86 24.64 19.04
CA THR A 761 -12.14 23.37 18.94
C THR A 761 -11.25 23.27 20.17
N ALA A 762 -11.44 22.24 21.00
CA ALA A 762 -10.59 22.05 22.17
C ALA A 762 -9.15 22.00 21.67
N TRP A 763 -8.37 23.01 22.04
CA TRP A 763 -6.99 23.13 21.60
C TRP A 763 -6.19 21.98 22.20
N ASP A 764 -5.53 21.21 21.34
CA ASP A 764 -4.66 20.10 21.71
C ASP A 764 -3.26 20.64 22.04
N ALA A 765 -2.81 20.37 23.26
CA ALA A 765 -1.49 20.77 23.69
C ALA A 765 -0.39 19.94 23.03
N ASP A 766 -0.66 18.68 22.67
CA ASP A 766 0.33 17.73 22.17
C ASP A 766 0.09 17.43 20.69
N LYS A 767 0.86 18.08 19.82
CA LYS A 767 0.65 17.97 18.37
C LYS A 767 1.89 17.45 17.65
N ASP A 768 1.67 16.43 16.82
CA ASP A 768 2.59 16.05 15.77
C ASP A 768 2.40 16.96 14.55
N ILE A 769 3.41 17.78 14.26
CA ILE A 769 3.42 18.71 13.14
C ILE A 769 4.05 18.01 11.94
N GLY A 770 3.39 18.07 10.79
CA GLY A 770 3.94 17.53 9.52
C GLY A 770 3.88 16.01 9.39
N GLU A 771 2.99 15.35 10.16
CA GLU A 771 2.76 13.90 10.11
C GLU A 771 4.06 13.07 10.20
N PRO A 772 4.87 13.26 11.26
CA PRO A 772 6.08 12.46 11.49
C PRO A 772 5.72 10.97 11.49
N LEU A 773 6.58 10.12 10.92
CA LEU A 773 6.41 8.65 10.89
C LEU A 773 6.13 8.03 12.27
N ARG A 774 6.43 8.76 13.34
CA ARG A 774 6.25 8.37 14.73
C ARG A 774 5.72 9.54 15.53
N SER A 775 4.62 9.32 16.23
CA SER A 775 4.07 10.30 17.16
C SER A 775 5.02 10.57 18.32
N GLY A 776 5.09 11.83 18.73
CA GLY A 776 5.82 12.22 19.92
C GLY A 776 5.04 11.97 21.20
N GLU A 777 5.76 12.07 22.32
CA GLU A 777 5.23 11.86 23.66
C GLU A 777 5.70 12.99 24.58
N TYR A 778 4.79 13.48 25.42
CA TYR A 778 5.06 14.46 26.46
C TYR A 778 4.87 13.82 27.85
N TRP A 779 5.88 13.94 28.71
CA TRP A 779 5.78 13.56 30.11
C TRP A 779 5.95 14.80 30.99
N ALA A 780 4.85 15.27 31.54
CA ALA A 780 4.82 16.34 32.53
C ALA A 780 5.69 15.99 33.75
N ASP A 781 6.32 17.00 34.33
CA ASP A 781 7.04 16.82 35.58
C ASP A 781 6.07 16.56 36.74
N VAL A 782 6.24 15.43 37.43
CA VAL A 782 5.44 15.05 38.62
C VAL A 782 6.21 15.20 39.93
N GLY A 783 7.25 16.06 39.97
CA GLY A 783 7.96 16.45 41.20
C GLY A 783 9.49 16.35 41.16
N SER A 784 10.09 16.09 40.00
CA SER A 784 11.53 15.99 39.77
C SER A 784 12.19 17.30 39.30
N GLY A 785 11.38 18.30 38.93
CA GLY A 785 11.80 19.53 38.28
C GLY A 785 12.21 19.35 36.82
N VAL A 786 11.89 18.21 36.18
CA VAL A 786 12.30 17.88 34.80
C VAL A 786 11.11 17.38 33.98
N THR A 787 10.81 18.08 32.89
CA THR A 787 9.86 17.66 31.87
C THR A 787 10.61 16.87 30.80
N LYS A 788 10.05 15.73 30.36
CA LYS A 788 10.62 14.93 29.27
C LYS A 788 9.72 15.01 28.05
N LEU A 789 10.31 15.16 26.88
CA LEU A 789 9.65 15.06 25.59
C LEU A 789 10.41 14.09 24.69
N ARG A 790 9.67 13.43 23.81
CA ARG A 790 10.20 12.58 22.76
C ARG A 790 9.53 12.96 21.44
N GLY A 791 10.31 13.12 20.38
CA GLY A 791 9.76 13.45 19.06
C GLY A 791 10.48 12.76 17.91
N GLY A 792 9.69 12.35 16.92
CA GLY A 792 10.14 11.93 15.60
C GLY A 792 10.23 13.11 14.62
N GLY A 793 10.26 12.81 13.33
CA GLY A 793 10.11 13.80 12.26
C GLY A 793 11.39 14.19 11.52
N SER A 794 11.22 14.65 10.28
CA SER A 794 12.29 15.03 9.36
C SER A 794 12.95 16.37 9.69
N GLY A 795 12.36 17.15 10.61
CA GLY A 795 13.02 18.28 11.24
C GLY A 795 12.25 19.60 11.14
N ILE A 796 12.79 20.61 11.82
CA ILE A 796 12.41 22.02 11.67
C ILE A 796 13.35 22.63 10.63
N TRP A 797 12.95 22.62 9.36
CA TRP A 797 13.76 23.06 8.21
C TRP A 797 12.92 23.24 6.94
N GLY A 798 13.48 23.88 5.90
CA GLY A 798 12.82 23.97 4.58
C GLY A 798 11.53 24.79 4.62
N SER A 799 10.58 24.46 3.73
CA SER A 799 9.25 25.10 3.66
C SER A 799 8.17 24.40 4.50
N ASN A 800 8.43 23.19 5.00
CA ASN A 800 7.53 22.43 5.86
C ASN A 800 8.32 21.74 6.97
N ASP A 801 7.80 21.79 8.19
CA ASP A 801 8.38 21.18 9.37
C ASP A 801 7.72 19.82 9.67
N SER A 802 8.50 18.86 10.18
CA SER A 802 8.02 17.59 10.74
C SER A 802 8.65 17.33 12.12
N PHE A 803 7.86 17.41 13.19
CA PHE A 803 8.31 17.30 14.59
C PHE A 803 7.16 17.17 15.60
N PHE A 804 7.48 16.85 16.87
CA PHE A 804 6.50 16.88 17.96
C PHE A 804 6.53 18.20 18.73
N PHE A 805 5.35 18.76 19.00
CA PHE A 805 5.17 20.04 19.66
C PHE A 805 4.20 19.95 20.85
N HIS A 806 4.71 20.17 22.05
CA HIS A 806 3.88 20.39 23.24
C HIS A 806 3.74 21.90 23.47
N SER A 807 2.54 22.43 23.35
CA SER A 807 2.30 23.87 23.26
C SER A 807 1.40 24.39 24.37
N ASN A 808 1.26 25.73 24.46
CA ASN A 808 0.22 26.47 25.17
C ASN A 808 -0.26 27.60 24.26
N GLN A 809 -1.55 27.95 24.31
CA GLN A 809 -2.03 29.15 23.61
C GLN A 809 -1.74 30.41 24.42
N ARG A 810 -1.18 31.42 23.75
CA ARG A 810 -0.89 32.74 24.30
C ARG A 810 -1.52 33.79 23.39
N VAL A 811 -2.05 34.87 23.96
CA VAL A 811 -2.49 36.02 23.16
C VAL A 811 -1.29 36.57 22.38
N ASN A 812 -1.49 37.08 21.17
CA ASN A 812 -0.42 37.72 20.40
C ASN A 812 -0.07 39.10 20.98
N ASP A 813 0.49 39.12 22.20
CA ASP A 813 1.01 40.28 22.91
C ASP A 813 2.55 40.23 22.99
N GLU A 814 3.13 41.10 23.80
CA GLU A 814 4.56 41.06 24.15
C GLU A 814 4.75 40.13 25.34
N PHE A 815 5.71 39.21 25.23
CA PHE A 815 6.01 38.25 26.29
C PHE A 815 7.44 37.74 26.19
N THR A 816 7.93 37.16 27.29
CA THR A 816 9.23 36.49 27.36
C THR A 816 9.06 35.02 27.71
N MET A 817 9.65 34.13 26.91
CA MET A 817 9.74 32.70 27.20
C MET A 817 11.13 32.37 27.71
N THR A 818 11.23 31.67 28.84
CA THR A 818 12.50 31.20 29.39
C THR A 818 12.41 29.72 29.76
N ALA A 819 13.45 28.94 29.44
CA ALA A 819 13.56 27.54 29.84
C ALA A 819 15.03 27.11 30.01
N TYR A 820 15.27 25.99 30.70
CA TYR A 820 16.59 25.37 30.81
C TYR A 820 16.61 24.02 30.10
N VAL A 821 17.51 23.85 29.14
CA VAL A 821 17.78 22.56 28.50
C VAL A 821 18.62 21.72 29.45
N HIS A 822 18.01 20.71 30.05
CA HIS A 822 18.68 19.82 31.00
C HIS A 822 19.46 18.70 30.30
N GLY A 823 18.96 18.25 29.16
CA GLY A 823 19.58 17.22 28.34
C GLY A 823 18.90 17.10 26.99
N PHE A 824 19.68 16.82 25.96
CA PHE A 824 19.19 16.51 24.63
C PHE A 824 20.06 15.41 24.04
N GLY A 825 19.45 14.24 23.82
CA GLY A 825 20.15 13.03 23.41
C GLY A 825 19.84 12.65 21.97
N SER A 826 20.66 13.10 21.01
CA SER A 826 20.65 12.60 19.64
C SER A 826 22.00 12.82 18.96
N TRP A 827 22.48 11.78 18.26
CA TRP A 827 23.70 11.83 17.44
C TRP A 827 23.42 12.36 16.03
N GLU A 828 22.15 12.48 15.65
CA GLU A 828 21.75 12.97 14.33
C GLU A 828 22.08 14.44 14.16
N ALA A 829 22.68 14.78 13.02
CA ALA A 829 23.22 16.12 12.77
C ALA A 829 22.14 17.22 12.69
N PHE A 830 20.89 16.82 12.42
CA PHE A 830 19.74 17.70 12.19
C PHE A 830 18.67 17.62 13.29
N ALA A 831 18.89 16.79 14.32
CA ALA A 831 18.01 16.72 15.48
C ALA A 831 17.97 18.06 16.21
N LYS A 832 16.81 18.42 16.76
CA LYS A 832 16.61 19.68 17.49
C LYS A 832 15.69 19.47 18.67
N GLY A 833 15.93 20.19 19.76
CA GLY A 833 15.06 20.18 20.93
C GLY A 833 15.14 21.48 21.73
N GLY A 834 14.03 22.15 22.00
CA GLY A 834 14.03 23.47 22.65
C GLY A 834 12.65 24.09 22.79
N ILE A 835 12.59 25.43 22.82
CA ILE A 835 11.34 26.20 22.90
C ILE A 835 11.02 26.86 21.55
N MET A 836 9.73 26.99 21.26
CA MET A 836 9.23 27.55 20.00
C MET A 836 8.01 28.46 20.20
N ILE A 837 7.92 29.48 19.35
CA ILE A 837 6.73 30.30 19.08
C ILE A 837 6.26 29.99 17.66
N ARG A 838 4.96 29.76 17.44
CA ARG A 838 4.39 29.53 16.11
C ARG A 838 2.95 30.07 16.00
N THR A 839 2.48 30.32 14.77
CA THR A 839 1.13 30.87 14.52
C THR A 839 0.01 29.86 14.76
N ASP A 840 0.18 28.63 14.31
CA ASP A 840 -0.85 27.58 14.26
C ASP A 840 -0.22 26.20 14.00
N ASP A 841 -1.01 25.12 13.90
CA ASP A 841 -0.52 23.73 13.75
C ASP A 841 -0.06 23.33 12.33
N SER A 842 -0.08 24.23 11.34
CA SER A 842 0.31 23.89 9.97
C SER A 842 1.80 23.59 9.84
N SER A 843 2.19 22.64 8.98
CA SER A 843 3.61 22.33 8.77
C SER A 843 4.43 23.51 8.25
N ASP A 844 3.79 24.49 7.63
CA ASP A 844 4.42 25.67 7.03
C ASP A 844 4.33 26.95 7.88
N ALA A 845 3.77 26.88 9.09
CA ALA A 845 3.48 28.02 9.97
C ALA A 845 4.71 28.90 10.25
N SER A 846 4.53 30.23 10.28
CA SER A 846 5.55 31.18 10.75
C SER A 846 5.98 30.79 12.16
N ASN A 847 7.29 30.63 12.38
CA ASN A 847 7.79 30.12 13.65
C ASN A 847 9.17 30.67 14.02
N VAL A 848 9.47 30.60 15.32
CA VAL A 848 10.77 30.89 15.89
C VAL A 848 11.15 29.80 16.87
N PHE A 849 12.35 29.23 16.70
CA PHE A 849 12.89 28.17 17.54
C PHE A 849 14.26 28.56 18.11
N ILE A 850 14.45 28.32 19.41
CA ILE A 850 15.77 28.28 20.04
C ILE A 850 15.90 26.98 20.83
N GLY A 851 17.02 26.27 20.68
CA GLY A 851 17.20 25.00 21.36
C GLY A 851 18.53 24.31 21.11
N ALA A 852 18.68 23.14 21.73
CA ALA A 852 19.80 22.25 21.51
C ALA A 852 19.80 21.67 20.09
N MET A 853 20.99 21.66 19.49
CA MET A 853 21.24 21.11 18.16
C MET A 853 21.92 19.74 18.27
N GLY A 854 21.48 18.79 17.45
CA GLY A 854 21.96 17.42 17.41
C GLY A 854 23.44 17.29 17.06
N GLY A 855 24.05 16.16 17.45
CA GLY A 855 25.50 15.96 17.34
C GLY A 855 26.31 16.84 18.30
N TYR A 856 25.71 17.28 19.42
CA TYR A 856 26.34 18.14 20.44
C TYR A 856 26.91 19.46 19.91
N LYS A 857 26.20 20.09 18.96
CA LYS A 857 26.61 21.34 18.31
C LYS A 857 26.34 22.60 19.14
N GLY A 858 25.65 22.50 20.28
CA GLY A 858 25.31 23.61 21.16
C GLY A 858 23.87 24.10 21.02
N ILE A 859 23.66 25.40 21.23
CA ILE A 859 22.34 26.05 21.15
C ILE A 859 22.23 26.82 19.84
N GLY A 860 21.20 26.52 19.05
CA GLY A 860 20.90 27.13 17.76
C GLY A 860 19.64 27.99 17.80
N PHE A 861 19.59 28.99 16.93
CA PHE A 861 18.46 29.87 16.70
C PHE A 861 18.02 29.82 15.23
N GLN A 862 16.73 29.55 15.01
CA GLN A 862 16.10 29.45 13.70
C GLN A 862 14.78 30.20 13.67
N SER A 863 14.40 30.69 12.48
CA SER A 863 13.06 31.23 12.26
C SER A 863 12.57 31.03 10.85
N ARG A 864 11.24 30.99 10.73
CA ARG A 864 10.50 31.12 9.47
C ARG A 864 9.74 32.44 9.48
N GLN A 865 10.05 33.33 8.55
CA GLN A 865 9.55 34.70 8.57
C GLN A 865 8.05 34.81 8.30
N SER A 866 7.48 33.96 7.45
CA SER A 866 6.04 33.93 7.11
C SER A 866 5.64 32.50 6.73
N ALA A 867 4.35 32.17 6.74
CA ALA A 867 3.86 30.85 6.36
C ALA A 867 4.37 30.46 4.95
N GLY A 868 4.90 29.24 4.81
CA GLY A 868 5.45 28.73 3.55
C GLY A 868 6.86 29.24 3.15
N ALA A 869 7.39 30.28 3.81
CA ALA A 869 8.76 30.75 3.56
C ALA A 869 9.80 29.73 4.05
N ALA A 870 11.01 29.71 3.49
CA ALA A 870 12.05 28.80 3.97
C ALA A 870 12.53 29.15 5.39
N THR A 871 12.71 28.15 6.25
CA THR A 871 13.35 28.29 7.57
C THR A 871 14.80 28.74 7.43
N VAL A 872 15.18 29.79 8.14
CA VAL A 872 16.53 30.38 8.15
C VAL A 872 17.21 30.10 9.49
N HIS A 873 18.47 29.67 9.44
CA HIS A 873 19.32 29.52 10.62
C HIS A 873 20.15 30.77 10.86
N HIS A 874 20.05 31.36 12.06
CA HIS A 874 20.66 32.67 12.35
C HIS A 874 21.95 32.56 13.15
N GLY A 875 22.21 31.41 13.78
CA GLY A 875 23.44 31.17 14.52
C GLY A 875 23.33 29.95 15.42
N THR A 876 24.47 29.32 15.67
CA THR A 876 24.62 28.29 16.70
C THR A 876 25.85 28.64 17.53
N HIS A 877 25.72 28.57 18.86
CA HIS A 877 26.83 28.71 19.77
C HIS A 877 27.08 27.40 20.49
N TRP A 878 28.34 26.96 20.50
CA TRP A 878 28.71 25.73 21.18
C TRP A 878 28.55 25.87 22.70
N VAL A 879 27.87 24.92 23.32
CA VAL A 879 27.70 24.82 24.77
C VAL A 879 27.91 23.38 25.20
N SER A 880 28.66 23.17 26.28
CA SER A 880 29.00 21.83 26.75
C SER A 880 27.74 21.02 27.05
N SER A 881 27.66 19.81 26.48
CA SER A 881 26.52 18.88 26.61
C SER A 881 25.15 19.45 26.22
N ASN A 882 25.10 20.52 25.41
CA ASN A 882 23.86 21.22 25.05
C ASN A 882 23.04 21.73 26.26
N LYS A 883 23.67 21.91 27.43
CA LYS A 883 23.00 22.36 28.65
C LYS A 883 23.09 23.87 28.79
N ALA A 884 21.98 24.56 28.60
CA ALA A 884 21.92 26.01 28.68
C ALA A 884 20.54 26.50 29.10
N TRP A 885 20.51 27.69 29.68
CA TRP A 885 19.29 28.50 29.70
C TRP A 885 19.09 29.12 28.33
N ILE A 886 17.85 29.07 27.85
CA ILE A 886 17.42 29.65 26.57
C ILE A 886 16.24 30.59 26.82
N LYS A 887 16.18 31.68 26.06
CA LYS A 887 15.15 32.70 26.18
C LYS A 887 14.78 33.28 24.82
N LEU A 888 13.48 33.52 24.63
CA LEU A 888 12.92 34.30 23.53
C LEU A 888 12.19 35.51 24.10
N ILE A 889 12.51 36.71 23.62
CA ILE A 889 11.80 37.95 23.94
C ILE A 889 11.04 38.41 22.70
N LYS A 890 9.72 38.57 22.81
CA LYS A 890 8.86 39.10 21.74
C LYS A 890 8.43 40.53 22.04
N THR A 891 8.77 41.46 21.14
CA THR A 891 8.33 42.87 21.16
C THR A 891 7.74 43.22 19.79
N GLY A 892 6.41 43.31 19.72
CA GLY A 892 5.71 43.34 18.43
C GLY A 892 6.00 42.10 17.57
N ASP A 893 6.49 42.30 16.35
CA ASP A 893 6.92 41.25 15.41
C ASP A 893 8.42 40.91 15.51
N VAL A 894 9.14 41.53 16.45
CA VAL A 894 10.58 41.35 16.62
C VAL A 894 10.85 40.36 17.75
N ILE A 895 11.63 39.33 17.44
CA ILE A 895 12.08 38.31 18.40
C ILE A 895 13.58 38.41 18.62
N GLU A 896 14.00 38.49 19.89
CA GLU A 896 15.39 38.33 20.31
C GLU A 896 15.60 36.96 20.98
N ALA A 897 16.62 36.23 20.52
CA ALA A 897 16.98 34.91 21.03
C ALA A 897 18.25 35.01 21.89
N LEU A 898 18.18 34.53 23.13
CA LEU A 898 19.23 34.69 24.14
C LEU A 898 19.56 33.34 24.80
N TYR A 899 20.82 33.13 25.21
CA TYR A 899 21.25 31.96 25.99
C TYR A 899 22.28 32.33 27.08
N ARG A 900 22.44 31.45 28.07
CA ARG A 900 23.52 31.50 29.07
C ARG A 900 23.78 30.10 29.64
N THR A 901 24.98 29.85 30.15
CA THR A 901 25.34 28.49 30.62
C THR A 901 25.04 28.30 32.11
N ASP A 902 25.16 29.36 32.90
CA ASP A 902 24.77 29.39 34.32
C ASP A 902 23.62 30.37 34.57
N SER A 903 22.85 30.14 35.63
CA SER A 903 21.80 31.05 36.10
C SER A 903 22.31 32.40 36.62
N GLU A 904 23.58 32.51 36.97
CA GLU A 904 24.21 33.76 37.45
C GLU A 904 24.93 34.54 36.34
N GLU A 905 25.06 33.97 35.13
CA GLU A 905 25.68 34.63 33.99
C GLU A 905 24.74 35.64 33.30
N GLU A 906 25.35 36.66 32.69
CA GLU A 906 24.69 37.57 31.77
C GLU A 906 24.19 36.83 30.52
N TRP A 907 23.07 37.30 29.97
CA TRP A 907 22.49 36.71 28.76
C TRP A 907 23.29 37.10 27.52
N ASN A 908 23.59 36.11 26.67
CA ASN A 908 24.26 36.30 25.38
C ASN A 908 23.23 36.22 24.25
N SER A 909 23.26 37.19 23.33
CA SER A 909 22.34 37.24 22.19
C SER A 909 22.83 36.34 21.05
N LEU A 910 21.95 35.48 20.53
CA LEU A 910 22.13 34.72 19.28
C LEU A 910 21.60 35.47 18.06
N GLY A 911 20.90 36.58 18.28
CA GLY A 911 20.43 37.47 17.23
C GLY A 911 18.98 37.91 17.42
N THR A 912 18.58 38.84 16.56
CA THR A 912 17.24 39.42 16.53
C THR A 912 16.65 39.27 15.13
N LYS A 913 15.39 38.84 15.03
CA LYS A 913 14.68 38.66 13.75
C LYS A 913 13.23 39.12 13.82
N SER A 914 12.76 39.68 12.71
CA SER A 914 11.35 39.98 12.51
C SER A 914 10.65 38.73 11.97
N VAL A 915 9.53 38.34 12.56
CA VAL A 915 8.68 37.25 12.08
C VAL A 915 7.25 37.77 12.00
N ASP A 916 6.60 37.49 10.86
CA ASP A 916 5.24 37.91 10.60
C ASP A 916 4.26 37.00 11.35
N PHE A 917 3.74 37.52 12.44
CA PHE A 917 2.63 36.96 13.19
C PHE A 917 1.31 37.68 12.86
N ALA A 918 1.30 38.59 11.87
CA ALA A 918 0.14 39.38 11.50
C ALA A 918 -0.93 38.48 10.89
N GLY A 919 -2.09 38.45 11.55
CA GLY A 919 -3.21 37.57 11.22
C GLY A 919 -3.58 36.59 12.33
N SER A 920 -2.68 36.34 13.29
CA SER A 920 -2.94 35.46 14.43
C SER A 920 -3.30 36.27 15.69
N THR A 921 -4.51 36.07 16.24
CA THR A 921 -4.91 36.66 17.54
C THR A 921 -4.31 35.93 18.73
N THR A 922 -3.93 34.67 18.52
CA THR A 922 -3.32 33.75 19.49
C THR A 922 -2.13 33.06 18.85
N LEU A 923 -1.05 32.89 19.59
CA LEU A 923 0.15 32.13 19.21
C LEU A 923 0.23 30.86 20.03
N GLN A 924 0.89 29.85 19.48
CA GLN A 924 1.24 28.65 20.23
C GLN A 924 2.69 28.76 20.69
N VAL A 925 2.91 28.56 22.00
CA VAL A 925 4.21 28.70 22.64
C VAL A 925 4.52 27.45 23.47
N GLY A 926 5.68 26.84 23.28
CA GLY A 926 5.96 25.59 23.98
C GLY A 926 7.27 24.93 23.61
N TYR A 927 7.33 23.61 23.74
CA TYR A 927 8.49 22.79 23.49
C TYR A 927 8.39 22.07 22.15
N ALA A 928 9.47 22.08 21.38
CA ALA A 928 9.58 21.38 20.10
C ALA A 928 10.72 20.36 20.15
N VAL A 929 10.51 19.15 19.62
CA VAL A 929 11.55 18.12 19.53
C VAL A 929 11.44 17.28 18.25
N THR A 930 12.57 17.03 17.61
CA THR A 930 12.69 16.25 16.37
C THR A 930 14.04 15.55 16.25
N VAL A 931 14.05 14.40 15.58
CA VAL A 931 15.27 13.66 15.25
C VAL A 931 15.93 14.15 13.96
N GLY A 932 15.21 14.86 13.10
CA GLY A 932 15.76 15.52 11.90
C GLY A 932 16.14 14.58 10.76
N ASN A 933 15.70 13.32 10.80
CA ASN A 933 15.91 12.30 9.78
C ASN A 933 14.83 11.19 9.93
N GLU A 934 14.09 10.91 8.87
CA GLU A 934 13.00 9.90 8.85
C GLU A 934 13.39 8.56 8.20
N ASP A 935 14.63 8.39 7.75
CA ASP A 935 15.09 7.22 6.99
C ASP A 935 15.12 5.90 7.81
N ASN A 936 14.85 5.95 9.12
CA ASN A 936 14.86 4.76 9.98
C ASN A 936 13.70 4.75 10.97
N SER A 937 12.90 3.68 10.89
CA SER A 937 11.69 3.45 11.69
C SER A 937 11.95 3.20 13.18
N TRP A 938 13.16 3.42 13.72
CA TRP A 938 13.54 3.22 15.12
C TRP A 938 14.01 4.48 15.87
N ASN A 939 14.24 5.60 15.18
CA ASN A 939 14.92 6.77 15.74
C ASN A 939 13.95 7.75 16.44
N TYR A 940 14.29 8.18 17.66
CA TYR A 940 13.63 9.24 18.43
C TYR A 940 14.67 10.20 18.99
N ALA A 941 14.33 11.48 19.15
CA ALA A 941 15.10 12.40 19.96
C ALA A 941 14.44 12.59 21.33
N ASP A 942 15.21 12.41 22.40
CA ASP A 942 14.76 12.68 23.78
C ASP A 942 15.24 14.07 24.22
N LEU A 943 14.31 14.91 24.66
CA LEU A 943 14.53 16.25 25.19
C LEU A 943 14.11 16.31 26.67
N TYR A 944 14.95 16.91 27.50
CA TYR A 944 14.71 17.10 28.93
C TYR A 944 14.81 18.60 29.25
N MET A 945 13.73 19.18 29.77
CA MET A 945 13.59 20.62 30.03
C MET A 945 13.32 20.89 31.51
N LYS A 946 13.74 22.04 32.04
CA LYS A 946 13.35 22.55 33.36
C LYS A 946 12.92 24.01 33.28
N ASN A 947 12.19 24.48 34.31
CA ASN A 947 11.95 25.90 34.57
C ASN A 947 11.36 26.67 33.37
N PHE A 948 10.43 26.06 32.65
CA PHE A 948 9.72 26.77 31.58
C PHE A 948 8.77 27.79 32.18
N SER A 949 8.84 29.00 31.65
CA SER A 949 8.03 30.14 32.07
C SER A 949 7.73 31.01 30.86
N VAL A 950 6.55 31.61 30.88
CA VAL A 950 6.11 32.64 29.94
C VAL A 950 5.64 33.81 30.78
N GLU A 951 6.32 34.94 30.67
CA GLU A 951 6.07 36.18 31.42
C GLU A 951 5.59 37.32 30.53
#